data_AF-A0A087BEQ6-F1
#
_entry.id   AF-A0A087BEQ6-F1
#
_cell.length_a   1.000
_cell.length_b   1.000
_cell.length_c   1.000
_cell.angle_alpha   90.00
_cell.angle_beta   90.00
_cell.angle_gamma   90.00
#
_symmetry.space_group_name_H-M   'P 1'
#
loop_
_entity.id
_entity.type
_entity.pdbx_description
1 polymer ?
#
loop_
_entity_poly.entity_id
_entity_poly.type
_entity_poly.pdbx_seq_one_letter_code
_entity_poly.pdbx_strand_id
1 'polypeptide(L)'
;MTPQEAKQRSTSMTMVPTMFLSHFAQACGKAKERFENNIEFPFDESWFFQPTDVYNPYMAWAGMAICLSGYKNVPSNDYRYIRASFTNLGCEDIDITSYYHLNDENPIGFMYNVDQVSYAFGHRKVRNTDGTEQDLMVMMLRGTSDTVEWLSNSEVADSIANGDYSHVQYHEGFRNTALKAFHDLTSYTQAHNLDMGKAKLWVIGHSRGASIANAMAAIIDEDTTLGMTPDRMFAYTFSASRPTLRTDYNAKQFRNIFNIINPEDYIPRLPPHDWGIRRFGRDLYLPTISTRYADYTAYRKDFLRMFAKWTHMDFPAFHGNAYTNALEAELFNICPDIALMYQHKRFSHAGTLTFAQYFSLFTDLAAVQGHTLAVEAAKFSKYGAGTFEDFLGYFIHHQIFGHNAPAAHQEEGYLIKLALCCTHNIDIEQGDIPDVTRVTAYGPVNITVKNAAGNVVAQIEKGRVNEKLYDTDEFLSMYVNEKTDERSVWIPQNSAYTIALTAYDHGEIDMRESTLDAMGHTLTQTSYSAIPCAKHETVDWGQLKSTLQGHEAGACNNLNVDVEVHGVGKLKDDEAFVSSYKEGAHTMPIPGPTVICDARGFRNGTYGDHAIVHAHHAVNVKFLGWFEQGADPDTDKPLYDKETYVFPLQADRTLAAWFKKK
;
A
#
# COMPACT_ATOMS: atom_id res chain seq x y z
N MET A 1 -13.48 -12.47 -16.76
CA MET A 1 -13.95 -12.02 -18.08
C MET A 1 -12.84 -11.18 -18.67
N THR A 2 -12.29 -11.64 -19.78
CA THR A 2 -11.26 -10.89 -20.49
C THR A 2 -11.86 -9.59 -21.06
N PRO A 3 -11.05 -8.54 -21.31
CA PRO A 3 -11.55 -7.34 -21.98
C PRO A 3 -12.22 -7.62 -23.33
N GLN A 4 -11.71 -8.57 -24.11
CA GLN A 4 -12.32 -8.96 -25.38
C GLN A 4 -13.72 -9.54 -25.19
N GLU A 5 -13.93 -10.42 -24.20
CA GLU A 5 -15.25 -10.96 -23.86
C GLU A 5 -16.20 -9.86 -23.38
N ALA A 6 -15.72 -8.96 -22.53
CA ALA A 6 -16.51 -7.83 -22.03
C ALA A 6 -16.94 -6.90 -23.17
N LYS A 7 -16.05 -6.65 -24.12
CA LYS A 7 -16.34 -5.84 -25.32
C LYS A 7 -17.42 -6.49 -26.18
N GLN A 8 -17.37 -7.82 -26.35
CA GLN A 8 -18.38 -8.55 -27.11
C GLN A 8 -19.77 -8.50 -26.45
N ARG A 9 -19.83 -8.45 -25.12
CA ARG A 9 -21.07 -8.31 -24.35
C ARG A 9 -21.60 -6.86 -24.29
N SER A 10 -20.76 -5.88 -24.62
CA SER A 10 -21.08 -4.45 -24.57
C SER A 10 -21.34 -3.90 -25.97
N THR A 11 -22.43 -4.37 -26.59
CA THR A 11 -22.74 -4.08 -28.01
C THR A 11 -23.11 -2.62 -28.28
N SER A 12 -23.45 -1.86 -27.23
CA SER A 12 -23.90 -0.47 -27.31
C SER A 12 -22.93 0.48 -26.60
N MET A 13 -21.70 0.02 -26.33
CA MET A 13 -20.71 0.79 -25.58
C MET A 13 -20.38 2.11 -26.29
N THR A 14 -20.49 3.20 -25.55
CA THR A 14 -20.15 4.56 -25.99
C THR A 14 -18.99 5.10 -25.18
N MET A 15 -18.35 6.15 -25.69
CA MET A 15 -17.34 6.91 -24.95
C MET A 15 -17.99 8.19 -24.41
N VAL A 16 -17.97 8.35 -23.09
CA VAL A 16 -18.55 9.50 -22.38
C VAL A 16 -17.44 10.49 -22.05
N PRO A 17 -17.54 11.76 -22.45
CA PRO A 17 -16.51 12.75 -22.18
C PRO A 17 -16.51 13.16 -20.70
N THR A 18 -15.32 13.40 -20.15
CA THR A 18 -15.14 14.04 -18.86
C THR A 18 -13.87 14.88 -18.82
N MET A 19 -13.75 15.69 -17.78
CA MET A 19 -12.61 16.54 -17.50
C MET A 19 -12.13 16.31 -16.08
N PHE A 20 -10.82 16.32 -15.88
CA PHE A 20 -10.21 16.33 -14.55
C PHE A 20 -9.04 17.32 -14.50
N LEU A 21 -8.63 17.67 -13.28
CA LEU A 21 -7.50 18.55 -13.02
C LEU A 21 -6.33 17.75 -12.46
N SER A 22 -5.33 17.50 -13.30
CA SER A 22 -4.07 16.90 -12.84
C SER A 22 -3.30 17.93 -12.01
N HIS A 23 -2.82 17.50 -10.85
CA HIS A 23 -2.02 18.32 -9.95
C HIS A 23 -0.68 17.67 -9.60
N PHE A 24 -0.32 16.56 -10.25
CA PHE A 24 0.85 15.77 -9.90
C PHE A 24 2.18 16.53 -10.04
N ALA A 25 2.38 17.25 -11.15
CA ALA A 25 3.56 18.10 -11.32
C ALA A 25 3.66 19.23 -10.28
N GLN A 26 2.52 19.78 -9.86
CA GLN A 26 2.47 20.78 -8.79
C GLN A 26 2.82 20.14 -7.44
N ALA A 27 2.27 18.96 -7.14
CA ALA A 27 2.56 18.20 -5.93
C ALA A 27 4.05 17.83 -5.83
N CYS A 28 4.70 17.55 -6.96
CA CYS A 28 6.13 17.27 -7.04
C CYS A 28 7.02 18.53 -7.10
N GLY A 29 6.43 19.74 -6.98
CA GLY A 29 7.17 21.00 -7.04
C GLY A 29 7.84 21.30 -8.39
N LYS A 30 7.43 20.62 -9.47
CA LYS A 30 7.98 20.78 -10.83
C LYS A 30 7.18 21.77 -11.68
N ALA A 31 5.94 22.07 -11.30
CA ALA A 31 5.10 23.09 -11.93
C ALA A 31 4.42 23.99 -10.88
N LYS A 32 4.08 25.22 -11.28
CA LYS A 32 3.23 26.10 -10.46
C LYS A 32 1.74 25.91 -10.75
N GLU A 33 1.43 25.51 -11.97
CA GLU A 33 0.08 25.38 -12.50
C GLU A 33 -0.41 23.93 -12.41
N ARG A 34 -1.74 23.79 -12.44
CA ARG A 34 -2.44 22.50 -12.57
C ARG A 34 -2.94 22.37 -14.01
N PHE A 35 -3.06 21.14 -14.51
CA PHE A 35 -3.36 20.89 -15.91
C PHE A 35 -4.72 20.24 -16.07
N GLU A 36 -5.61 20.91 -16.79
CA GLU A 36 -6.90 20.31 -17.17
C GLU A 36 -6.71 19.33 -18.31
N ASN A 37 -7.26 18.13 -18.13
CA ASN A 37 -7.25 17.08 -19.13
C ASN A 37 -8.68 16.71 -19.49
N ASN A 38 -8.97 16.71 -20.78
CA ASN A 38 -10.18 16.14 -21.34
C ASN A 38 -9.91 14.69 -21.73
N ILE A 39 -10.75 13.79 -21.25
CA ILE A 39 -10.67 12.36 -21.53
C ILE A 39 -12.06 11.82 -21.85
N GLU A 40 -12.12 10.57 -22.27
CA GLU A 40 -13.38 9.84 -22.40
C GLU A 40 -13.26 8.50 -21.68
N PHE A 41 -14.37 7.99 -21.19
CA PHE A 41 -14.45 6.67 -20.58
C PHE A 41 -15.60 5.84 -21.18
N PRO A 42 -15.48 4.50 -21.23
CA PRO A 42 -16.49 3.64 -21.79
C PRO A 42 -17.76 3.62 -20.93
N PHE A 43 -18.94 3.52 -21.53
CA PHE A 43 -20.19 3.26 -20.82
C PHE A 43 -21.15 2.42 -21.68
N ASP A 44 -21.75 1.39 -21.09
CA ASP A 44 -22.83 0.60 -21.71
C ASP A 44 -23.89 0.29 -20.63
N GLU A 45 -25.13 0.68 -20.90
CA GLU A 45 -26.26 0.47 -19.99
C GLU A 45 -26.55 -1.01 -19.73
N SER A 46 -26.21 -1.90 -20.67
CA SER A 46 -26.43 -3.34 -20.53
C SER A 46 -25.60 -3.96 -19.40
N TRP A 47 -24.52 -3.31 -18.93
CA TRP A 47 -23.70 -3.80 -17.83
C TRP A 47 -24.51 -4.07 -16.56
N PHE A 48 -25.52 -3.23 -16.29
CA PHE A 48 -26.32 -3.30 -15.06
C PHE A 48 -27.38 -4.41 -15.08
N PHE A 49 -27.47 -5.15 -16.18
CA PHE A 49 -28.31 -6.35 -16.35
C PHE A 49 -27.50 -7.65 -16.36
N GLN A 50 -26.17 -7.56 -16.27
CA GLN A 50 -25.28 -8.71 -16.12
C GLN A 50 -25.16 -9.14 -14.64
N PRO A 51 -24.69 -10.36 -14.35
CA PRO A 51 -24.39 -10.79 -12.98
C PRO A 51 -23.40 -9.84 -12.29
N THR A 52 -23.70 -9.45 -11.06
CA THR A 52 -22.86 -8.53 -10.26
C THR A 52 -21.58 -9.17 -9.75
N ASP A 53 -21.52 -10.51 -9.68
CA ASP A 53 -20.37 -11.30 -9.27
C ASP A 53 -19.43 -11.65 -10.44
N VAL A 54 -19.52 -10.96 -11.57
CA VAL A 54 -18.58 -11.09 -12.70
C VAL A 54 -17.89 -9.76 -12.96
N TYR A 55 -16.55 -9.75 -12.92
CA TYR A 55 -15.76 -8.55 -13.15
C TYR A 55 -15.96 -8.03 -14.58
N ASN A 56 -16.14 -6.71 -14.70
CA ASN A 56 -16.18 -6.02 -15.99
C ASN A 56 -15.04 -4.99 -16.09
N PRO A 57 -14.02 -5.22 -16.95
CA PRO A 57 -12.87 -4.34 -17.07
C PRO A 57 -13.21 -2.94 -17.61
N TYR A 58 -14.22 -2.81 -18.48
CA TYR A 58 -14.66 -1.50 -18.97
C TYR A 58 -15.44 -0.73 -17.90
N MET A 59 -16.20 -1.41 -17.04
CA MET A 59 -16.84 -0.79 -15.89
C MET A 59 -15.80 -0.32 -14.86
N ALA A 60 -14.72 -1.07 -14.66
CA ALA A 60 -13.61 -0.64 -13.81
C ALA A 60 -12.90 0.61 -14.39
N TRP A 61 -12.63 0.64 -15.69
CA TRP A 61 -12.11 1.84 -16.36
C TRP A 61 -13.06 3.03 -16.16
N ALA A 62 -14.36 2.86 -16.44
CA ALA A 62 -15.36 3.91 -16.27
C ALA A 62 -15.43 4.43 -14.82
N GLY A 63 -15.46 3.51 -13.85
CA GLY A 63 -15.50 3.84 -12.43
C GLY A 63 -14.29 4.66 -12.00
N MET A 64 -13.08 4.26 -12.42
CA MET A 64 -11.88 5.01 -12.08
C MET A 64 -11.83 6.39 -12.75
N ALA A 65 -12.36 6.54 -13.97
CA ALA A 65 -12.46 7.84 -14.64
C ALA A 65 -13.40 8.80 -13.90
N ILE A 66 -14.52 8.30 -13.38
CA ILE A 66 -15.43 9.09 -12.55
C ILE A 66 -14.75 9.45 -11.21
N CYS A 67 -14.06 8.51 -10.56
CA CYS A 67 -13.29 8.79 -9.34
C CYS A 67 -12.23 9.88 -9.56
N LEU A 68 -11.51 9.84 -10.69
CA LEU A 68 -10.52 10.86 -11.07
C LEU A 68 -11.13 12.26 -11.15
N SER A 69 -12.34 12.40 -11.72
CA SER A 69 -13.06 13.68 -11.76
C SER A 69 -13.56 14.16 -10.39
N GLY A 70 -13.56 13.28 -9.37
CA GLY A 70 -13.94 13.61 -8.00
C GLY A 70 -12.92 14.49 -7.27
N TYR A 71 -11.69 14.57 -7.75
CA TYR A 71 -10.61 15.35 -7.14
C TYR A 71 -10.67 16.83 -7.53
N LYS A 72 -10.17 17.69 -6.62
CA LYS A 72 -9.98 19.13 -6.82
C LYS A 72 -11.25 19.90 -7.27
N ASN A 73 -12.43 19.46 -6.85
CA ASN A 73 -13.68 20.22 -6.99
C ASN A 73 -13.81 21.21 -5.83
N VAL A 74 -13.77 22.52 -6.10
CA VAL A 74 -13.74 23.59 -5.07
C VAL A 74 -14.67 24.73 -5.49
N PRO A 75 -15.08 25.64 -4.57
CA PRO A 75 -15.94 26.77 -4.92
C PRO A 75 -15.44 27.57 -6.12
N SER A 76 -14.12 27.77 -6.24
CA SER A 76 -13.50 28.59 -7.29
C SER A 76 -13.59 27.99 -8.70
N ASN A 77 -13.87 26.69 -8.83
CA ASN A 77 -14.13 26.05 -10.12
C ASN A 77 -15.56 25.53 -10.25
N ASP A 78 -16.46 25.97 -9.36
CA ASP A 78 -17.88 25.60 -9.34
C ASP A 78 -18.11 24.07 -9.33
N TYR A 79 -17.17 23.33 -8.74
CA TYR A 79 -17.20 21.87 -8.65
C TYR A 79 -17.40 21.18 -10.03
N ARG A 80 -16.87 21.80 -11.09
CA ARG A 80 -17.23 21.47 -12.48
C ARG A 80 -16.86 20.07 -12.94
N TYR A 81 -15.80 19.46 -12.39
CA TYR A 81 -15.27 18.20 -12.90
C TYR A 81 -16.22 17.04 -12.59
N ILE A 82 -16.60 16.88 -11.33
CA ILE A 82 -17.50 15.80 -10.93
C ILE A 82 -18.92 16.01 -11.47
N ARG A 83 -19.38 17.27 -11.51
CA ARG A 83 -20.66 17.64 -12.13
C ARG A 83 -20.70 17.29 -13.60
N ALA A 84 -19.63 17.58 -14.35
CA ALA A 84 -19.53 17.24 -15.77
C ALA A 84 -19.57 15.72 -15.99
N SER A 85 -18.83 14.94 -15.19
CA SER A 85 -18.90 13.46 -15.27
C SER A 85 -20.32 12.94 -15.09
N PHE A 86 -21.01 13.33 -14.02
CA PHE A 86 -22.35 12.84 -13.73
C PHE A 86 -23.37 13.33 -14.77
N THR A 87 -23.26 14.59 -15.21
CA THR A 87 -24.15 15.14 -16.26
C THR A 87 -23.96 14.45 -17.60
N ASN A 88 -22.71 14.22 -18.01
CA ASN A 88 -22.40 13.53 -19.28
C ASN A 88 -22.72 12.05 -19.21
N LEU A 89 -22.66 11.45 -18.01
CA LEU A 89 -23.22 10.13 -17.73
C LEU A 89 -24.75 10.15 -17.75
N GLY A 90 -25.42 11.29 -17.91
CA GLY A 90 -26.88 11.39 -17.96
C GLY A 90 -27.56 11.22 -16.60
N CYS A 91 -26.85 11.44 -15.49
CA CYS A 91 -27.43 11.46 -14.15
C CYS A 91 -28.23 12.74 -13.93
N GLU A 92 -29.37 12.58 -13.27
CA GLU A 92 -30.23 13.63 -12.76
C GLU A 92 -30.03 13.78 -11.25
N ASP A 93 -30.52 14.89 -10.70
CA ASP A 93 -30.49 15.20 -9.27
C ASP A 93 -29.11 14.98 -8.63
N ILE A 94 -28.09 15.58 -9.23
CA ILE A 94 -26.70 15.40 -8.81
C ILE A 94 -26.47 16.09 -7.46
N ASP A 95 -26.27 15.28 -6.42
CA ASP A 95 -25.95 15.73 -5.07
C ASP A 95 -24.45 15.61 -4.79
N ILE A 96 -23.84 16.76 -4.54
CA ILE A 96 -22.43 16.92 -4.14
C ILE A 96 -22.32 17.75 -2.85
N THR A 97 -23.37 17.80 -2.04
CA THR A 97 -23.43 18.67 -0.85
C THR A 97 -22.31 18.39 0.15
N SER A 98 -21.84 17.15 0.24
CA SER A 98 -20.65 16.80 1.03
C SER A 98 -19.40 17.60 0.61
N TYR A 99 -19.21 17.90 -0.68
CA TYR A 99 -18.09 18.73 -1.14
C TYR A 99 -18.14 20.16 -0.62
N TYR A 100 -19.33 20.73 -0.40
CA TYR A 100 -19.47 22.11 0.06
C TYR A 100 -18.96 22.30 1.48
N HIS A 101 -19.13 21.27 2.31
CA HIS A 101 -18.71 21.30 3.71
C HIS A 101 -17.28 20.83 3.87
N LEU A 102 -16.80 19.95 2.99
CA LEU A 102 -15.49 19.29 3.10
C LEU A 102 -14.35 20.00 2.36
N ASN A 103 -14.69 20.87 1.40
CA ASN A 103 -13.72 21.67 0.66
C ASN A 103 -13.87 23.17 0.93
N ASP A 104 -14.61 23.56 1.97
CA ASP A 104 -14.62 24.94 2.45
C ASP A 104 -13.25 25.27 3.04
N GLU A 105 -12.71 26.45 2.73
CA GLU A 105 -11.38 26.88 3.18
C GLU A 105 -11.35 27.21 4.69
N ASN A 106 -12.42 26.90 5.43
CA ASN A 106 -12.58 27.20 6.86
C ASN A 106 -11.99 26.09 7.75
N PRO A 107 -10.78 26.27 8.32
CA PRO A 107 -10.04 25.21 9.01
C PRO A 107 -10.70 24.73 10.32
N ILE A 108 -11.69 25.48 10.85
CA ILE A 108 -12.18 25.33 12.23
C ILE A 108 -13.22 24.20 12.36
N GLY A 109 -14.00 23.92 11.31
CA GLY A 109 -15.02 22.85 11.34
C GLY A 109 -14.44 21.44 11.29
N PHE A 110 -13.21 21.30 10.77
CA PHE A 110 -12.55 20.03 10.50
C PHE A 110 -11.77 19.45 11.68
N MET A 111 -11.35 20.29 12.63
CA MET A 111 -10.53 19.88 13.77
C MET A 111 -11.22 18.90 14.75
N TYR A 112 -12.53 18.63 14.60
CA TYR A 112 -13.30 17.87 15.59
C TYR A 112 -14.09 16.66 15.04
N ASN A 113 -14.05 16.38 13.73
CA ASN A 113 -14.72 15.21 13.14
C ASN A 113 -13.98 14.77 11.86
N VAL A 114 -13.06 13.82 12.02
CA VAL A 114 -12.20 13.31 10.92
C VAL A 114 -12.83 12.14 10.14
N ASP A 115 -13.88 11.54 10.69
CA ASP A 115 -14.68 10.47 10.08
C ASP A 115 -15.69 11.02 9.05
N GLN A 116 -15.17 11.61 7.97
CA GLN A 116 -15.95 12.27 6.92
C GLN A 116 -15.52 11.80 5.53
N VAL A 117 -16.37 11.91 4.51
CA VAL A 117 -16.00 11.61 3.12
C VAL A 117 -16.80 12.46 2.15
N SER A 118 -16.14 12.99 1.12
CA SER A 118 -16.83 13.64 0.01
C SER A 118 -17.38 12.59 -0.95
N TYR A 119 -18.62 12.78 -1.37
CA TYR A 119 -19.34 11.91 -2.29
C TYR A 119 -20.05 12.70 -3.39
N ALA A 120 -20.34 12.01 -4.49
CA ALA A 120 -21.30 12.44 -5.49
C ALA A 120 -22.35 11.35 -5.69
N PHE A 121 -23.61 11.77 -5.64
CA PHE A 121 -24.81 10.97 -5.87
C PHE A 121 -25.51 11.47 -7.13
N GLY A 122 -26.09 10.55 -7.89
CA GLY A 122 -26.92 10.87 -9.04
C GLY A 122 -27.58 9.61 -9.55
N HIS A 123 -28.74 9.75 -10.16
CA HIS A 123 -29.47 8.61 -10.70
C HIS A 123 -29.89 8.82 -12.14
N ARG A 124 -30.11 7.72 -12.86
CA ARG A 124 -30.62 7.75 -14.23
C ARG A 124 -31.36 6.47 -14.56
N LYS A 125 -32.10 6.47 -15.66
CA LYS A 125 -32.59 5.23 -16.27
C LYS A 125 -31.47 4.55 -17.07
N VAL A 126 -31.45 3.22 -17.00
CA VAL A 126 -30.65 2.35 -17.85
C VAL A 126 -31.53 1.29 -18.50
N ARG A 127 -31.20 0.92 -19.74
CA ARG A 127 -31.98 0.00 -20.54
C ARG A 127 -31.17 -1.21 -21.00
N ASN A 128 -31.78 -2.39 -20.91
CA ASN A 128 -31.23 -3.64 -21.45
C ASN A 128 -31.50 -3.76 -22.96
N THR A 129 -30.81 -4.69 -23.63
CA THR A 129 -31.01 -4.96 -25.06
C THR A 129 -32.41 -5.46 -25.42
N ASP A 130 -33.14 -6.05 -24.45
CA ASP A 130 -34.53 -6.48 -24.61
C ASP A 130 -35.57 -5.36 -24.37
N GLY A 131 -35.11 -4.15 -24.03
CA GLY A 131 -35.95 -3.00 -23.75
C GLY A 131 -36.37 -2.83 -22.29
N THR A 132 -35.98 -3.74 -21.39
CA THR A 132 -36.23 -3.60 -19.95
C THR A 132 -35.52 -2.37 -19.39
N GLU A 133 -36.22 -1.54 -18.63
CA GLU A 133 -35.67 -0.34 -18.00
C GLU A 133 -35.63 -0.47 -16.48
N GLN A 134 -34.56 0.07 -15.87
CA GLN A 134 -34.40 0.16 -14.42
C GLN A 134 -33.74 1.49 -14.04
N ASP A 135 -33.98 1.92 -12.80
CA ASP A 135 -33.20 3.00 -12.18
C ASP A 135 -31.80 2.50 -11.85
N LEU A 136 -30.80 3.31 -12.16
CA LEU A 136 -29.42 3.17 -11.73
C LEU A 136 -29.10 4.33 -10.80
N MET A 137 -28.72 4.00 -9.57
CA MET A 137 -28.09 4.92 -8.63
C MET A 137 -26.57 4.83 -8.77
N VAL A 138 -25.90 5.96 -9.01
CA VAL A 138 -24.44 6.06 -9.08
C VAL A 138 -23.95 6.78 -7.83
N MET A 139 -23.03 6.14 -7.12
CA MET A 139 -22.39 6.68 -5.93
C MET A 139 -20.88 6.65 -6.11
N MET A 140 -20.27 7.83 -6.07
CA MET A 140 -18.82 7.99 -6.08
C MET A 140 -18.34 8.54 -4.73
N LEU A 141 -17.36 7.87 -4.13
CA LEU A 141 -16.68 8.28 -2.90
C LEU A 141 -15.25 8.73 -3.25
N ARG A 142 -14.93 9.99 -2.92
CA ARG A 142 -13.61 10.57 -3.19
C ARG A 142 -12.58 10.05 -2.19
N GLY A 143 -11.33 9.94 -2.62
CA GLY A 143 -10.21 9.88 -1.68
C GLY A 143 -9.96 11.20 -0.94
N THR A 144 -8.83 11.27 -0.28
CA THR A 144 -8.42 12.39 0.59
C THR A 144 -8.30 13.72 -0.17
N SER A 145 -8.88 14.80 0.37
CA SER A 145 -8.58 16.19 -0.04
C SER A 145 -7.33 16.74 0.64
N ASP A 146 -7.00 18.00 0.37
CA ASP A 146 -5.96 18.76 1.07
C ASP A 146 -6.37 19.10 2.53
N THR A 147 -7.18 18.25 3.18
CA THR A 147 -7.78 18.45 4.51
C THR A 147 -7.48 17.26 5.44
N VAL A 148 -7.91 17.35 6.69
CA VAL A 148 -7.63 16.36 7.77
C VAL A 148 -8.33 15.01 7.62
N GLU A 149 -9.09 14.76 6.55
CA GLU A 149 -9.81 13.48 6.32
C GLU A 149 -8.89 12.26 6.42
N TRP A 150 -7.59 12.41 6.11
CA TRP A 150 -6.62 11.33 6.17
C TRP A 150 -6.28 10.87 7.59
N LEU A 151 -6.56 11.69 8.61
CA LEU A 151 -6.25 11.37 10.00
C LEU A 151 -7.03 10.14 10.49
N SER A 152 -8.29 10.01 10.07
CA SER A 152 -9.14 8.84 10.33
C SER A 152 -8.54 7.54 9.77
N ASN A 153 -7.63 7.60 8.79
CA ASN A 153 -6.91 6.41 8.31
C ASN A 153 -5.89 5.86 9.33
N SER A 154 -5.51 6.66 10.33
CA SER A 154 -4.67 6.24 11.46
C SER A 154 -5.47 5.68 12.63
N GLU A 155 -6.81 5.79 12.59
CA GLU A 155 -7.74 5.46 13.67
C GLU A 155 -8.37 4.08 13.43
N VAL A 156 -7.56 3.03 13.62
CA VAL A 156 -7.99 1.63 13.44
C VAL A 156 -8.97 1.17 14.53
N ALA A 157 -8.72 1.55 15.79
CA ALA A 157 -9.52 1.16 16.96
C ALA A 157 -9.27 2.13 18.15
N ASP A 158 -9.25 3.42 17.87
CA ASP A 158 -8.88 4.46 18.83
C ASP A 158 -9.86 4.59 20.00
N SER A 159 -11.15 4.29 19.81
CA SER A 159 -12.15 4.29 20.90
C SER A 159 -11.84 3.31 22.03
N ILE A 160 -11.03 2.29 21.74
CA ILE A 160 -10.58 1.28 22.70
C ILE A 160 -9.05 1.28 22.86
N ALA A 161 -8.38 2.42 22.65
CA ALA A 161 -6.92 2.56 22.72
C ALA A 161 -6.27 1.89 23.97
N ASN A 162 -6.98 1.90 25.11
CA ASN A 162 -6.54 1.28 26.38
C ASN A 162 -7.38 0.05 26.79
N GLY A 163 -8.15 -0.51 25.86
CA GLY A 163 -9.14 -1.55 26.09
C GLY A 163 -8.73 -2.94 25.60
N ASP A 164 -9.74 -3.79 25.43
CA ASP A 164 -9.60 -5.14 24.90
C ASP A 164 -9.83 -5.16 23.38
N TYR A 165 -8.81 -5.58 22.64
CA TYR A 165 -8.83 -5.66 21.18
C TYR A 165 -9.38 -6.98 20.64
N SER A 166 -9.71 -7.95 21.50
CA SER A 166 -10.13 -9.31 21.10
C SER A 166 -11.42 -9.35 20.25
N HIS A 167 -12.18 -8.25 20.23
CA HIS A 167 -13.45 -8.14 19.53
C HIS A 167 -13.44 -7.10 18.39
N VAL A 168 -12.29 -6.53 18.03
CA VAL A 168 -12.21 -5.60 16.90
C VAL A 168 -12.45 -6.36 15.60
N GLN A 169 -13.48 -5.94 14.87
CA GLN A 169 -13.85 -6.55 13.59
C GLN A 169 -13.65 -5.62 12.40
N TYR A 170 -13.48 -4.32 12.65
CA TYR A 170 -13.49 -3.29 11.63
C TYR A 170 -12.46 -2.24 11.95
N HIS A 171 -11.90 -1.64 10.90
CA HIS A 171 -11.23 -0.36 11.02
C HIS A 171 -12.28 0.69 11.39
N GLU A 172 -12.15 1.26 12.59
CA GLU A 172 -13.15 2.14 13.19
C GLU A 172 -13.47 3.36 12.31
N GLY A 173 -12.44 4.13 11.94
CA GLY A 173 -12.64 5.34 11.12
C GLY A 173 -13.32 5.08 9.78
N PHE A 174 -12.92 4.02 9.06
CA PHE A 174 -13.57 3.62 7.80
C PHE A 174 -15.02 3.19 8.01
N ARG A 175 -15.31 2.40 9.05
CA ARG A 175 -16.67 1.92 9.33
C ARG A 175 -17.61 3.05 9.72
N ASN A 176 -17.17 3.95 10.61
CA ASN A 176 -17.95 5.11 11.03
C ASN A 176 -18.28 6.01 9.85
N THR A 177 -17.30 6.24 8.98
CA THR A 177 -17.49 7.04 7.77
C THR A 177 -18.43 6.35 6.77
N ALA A 178 -18.32 5.02 6.60
CA ALA A 178 -19.21 4.25 5.74
C ALA A 178 -20.67 4.28 6.21
N LEU A 179 -20.93 4.19 7.53
CA LEU A 179 -22.26 4.29 8.10
C LEU A 179 -22.89 5.67 7.87
N LYS A 180 -22.11 6.76 7.97
CA LYS A 180 -22.56 8.11 7.65
C LYS A 180 -22.91 8.23 6.17
N ALA A 181 -22.03 7.78 5.28
CA ALA A 181 -22.29 7.81 3.83
C ALA A 181 -23.52 6.96 3.43
N PHE A 182 -23.75 5.83 4.09
CA PHE A 182 -24.94 5.00 3.89
C PHE A 182 -26.23 5.71 4.34
N HIS A 183 -26.19 6.45 5.45
CA HIS A 183 -27.30 7.28 5.91
C HIS A 183 -27.64 8.38 4.89
N ASP A 184 -26.63 9.04 4.36
CA ASP A 184 -26.79 10.10 3.34
C ASP A 184 -27.35 9.53 2.04
N LEU A 185 -26.87 8.35 1.60
CA LEU A 185 -27.44 7.62 0.45
C LEU A 185 -28.92 7.29 0.69
N THR A 186 -29.26 6.81 1.89
CA THR A 186 -30.66 6.52 2.25
C THR A 186 -31.53 7.78 2.16
N SER A 187 -31.04 8.90 2.68
CA SER A 187 -31.74 10.20 2.62
C SER A 187 -31.93 10.67 1.17
N TYR A 188 -30.90 10.55 0.35
CA TYR A 188 -30.96 10.87 -1.08
C TYR A 188 -32.02 10.03 -1.80
N THR A 189 -32.00 8.70 -1.63
CA THR A 189 -32.94 7.79 -2.30
C THR A 189 -34.40 8.08 -1.91
N GLN A 190 -34.65 8.45 -0.64
CA GLN A 190 -35.96 8.86 -0.16
C GLN A 190 -36.41 10.20 -0.74
N ALA A 191 -35.53 11.20 -0.77
CA ALA A 191 -35.83 12.52 -1.31
C ALA A 191 -36.22 12.48 -2.80
N HIS A 192 -35.63 11.56 -3.56
CA HIS A 192 -35.87 11.38 -4.99
C HIS A 192 -36.82 10.21 -5.31
N ASN A 193 -37.48 9.61 -4.30
CA ASN A 193 -38.46 8.52 -4.45
C ASN A 193 -37.94 7.32 -5.26
N LEU A 194 -36.67 6.95 -5.09
CA LEU A 194 -36.07 5.81 -5.78
C LEU A 194 -36.49 4.50 -5.12
N ASP A 195 -37.11 3.60 -5.89
CA ASP A 195 -37.43 2.24 -5.43
C ASP A 195 -36.18 1.36 -5.49
N MET A 196 -35.37 1.46 -4.45
CA MET A 196 -34.14 0.67 -4.29
C MET A 196 -34.40 -0.84 -4.16
N GLY A 197 -35.66 -1.26 -3.97
CA GLY A 197 -36.11 -2.66 -4.11
C GLY A 197 -36.08 -3.20 -5.54
N LYS A 198 -35.98 -2.31 -6.54
CA LYS A 198 -35.89 -2.65 -7.97
C LYS A 198 -34.68 -2.03 -8.68
N ALA A 199 -34.17 -0.91 -8.18
CA ALA A 199 -33.04 -0.21 -8.78
C ALA A 199 -31.74 -1.03 -8.75
N LYS A 200 -30.78 -0.57 -9.54
CA LYS A 200 -29.38 -0.98 -9.54
C LYS A 200 -28.54 0.07 -8.80
N LEU A 201 -27.46 -0.36 -8.17
CA LEU A 201 -26.54 0.53 -7.47
C LEU A 201 -25.12 0.32 -7.98
N TRP A 202 -24.43 1.40 -8.33
CA TRP A 202 -23.02 1.40 -8.68
C TRP A 202 -22.23 2.21 -7.66
N VAL A 203 -21.43 1.52 -6.85
CA VAL A 203 -20.58 2.13 -5.83
C VAL A 203 -19.13 2.13 -6.32
N ILE A 204 -18.53 3.30 -6.38
CA ILE A 204 -17.13 3.47 -6.80
C ILE A 204 -16.34 4.35 -5.84
N GLY A 205 -15.05 4.05 -5.66
CA GLY A 205 -14.18 4.89 -4.85
C GLY A 205 -12.70 4.64 -5.12
N HIS A 206 -11.88 5.66 -4.90
CA HIS A 206 -10.42 5.61 -4.99
C HIS A 206 -9.75 5.94 -3.65
N SER A 207 -8.61 5.31 -3.35
CA SER A 207 -7.80 5.56 -2.15
C SER A 207 -8.63 5.41 -0.87
N ARG A 208 -8.68 6.41 0.00
CA ARG A 208 -9.56 6.43 1.19
C ARG A 208 -11.03 6.19 0.85
N GLY A 209 -11.53 6.78 -0.24
CA GLY A 209 -12.91 6.58 -0.71
C GLY A 209 -13.17 5.14 -1.15
N ALA A 210 -12.14 4.43 -1.60
CA ALA A 210 -12.21 3.01 -1.94
C ALA A 210 -12.40 2.13 -0.70
N SER A 211 -11.70 2.43 0.40
CA SER A 211 -11.84 1.73 1.69
C SER A 211 -13.25 1.90 2.27
N ILE A 212 -13.80 3.11 2.16
CA ILE A 212 -15.15 3.44 2.61
C ILE A 212 -16.19 2.79 1.70
N ALA A 213 -15.98 2.80 0.38
CA ALA A 213 -16.84 2.11 -0.59
C ALA A 213 -16.88 0.60 -0.32
N ASN A 214 -15.73 -0.01 -0.01
CA ASN A 214 -15.62 -1.43 0.35
C ASN A 214 -16.44 -1.76 1.61
N ALA A 215 -16.22 -1.01 2.70
CA ALA A 215 -16.93 -1.20 3.96
C ALA A 215 -18.44 -0.95 3.82
N MET A 216 -18.83 0.09 3.09
CA MET A 216 -20.22 0.45 2.86
C MET A 216 -20.94 -0.57 1.96
N ALA A 217 -20.28 -1.08 0.91
CA ALA A 217 -20.84 -2.15 0.09
C ALA A 217 -21.11 -3.40 0.94
N ALA A 218 -20.19 -3.79 1.83
CA ALA A 218 -20.42 -4.89 2.75
C ALA A 218 -21.59 -4.63 3.72
N ILE A 219 -21.74 -3.40 4.22
CA ILE A 219 -22.90 -2.99 5.03
C ILE A 219 -24.19 -3.15 4.21
N ILE A 220 -24.23 -2.71 2.95
CA ILE A 220 -25.41 -2.80 2.08
C ILE A 220 -25.76 -4.25 1.73
N ASP A 221 -24.77 -5.12 1.52
CA ASP A 221 -24.99 -6.55 1.24
C ASP A 221 -25.63 -7.29 2.42
N GLU A 222 -25.44 -6.78 3.64
CA GLU A 222 -25.98 -7.34 4.89
C GLU A 222 -27.25 -6.64 5.37
N ASP A 223 -27.35 -5.33 5.18
CA ASP A 223 -28.44 -4.47 5.62
C ASP A 223 -29.48 -4.29 4.50
N THR A 224 -30.56 -5.06 4.59
CA THR A 224 -31.66 -5.01 3.63
C THR A 224 -32.59 -3.81 3.80
N THR A 225 -32.34 -2.88 4.73
CA THR A 225 -33.25 -1.73 4.98
C THR A 225 -33.32 -0.75 3.81
N LEU A 226 -32.24 -0.63 3.02
CA LEU A 226 -32.25 0.12 1.76
C LEU A 226 -33.07 -0.60 0.66
N GLY A 227 -33.44 -1.88 0.86
CA GLY A 227 -34.08 -2.69 -0.17
C GLY A 227 -33.13 -3.15 -1.27
N MET A 228 -31.83 -2.88 -1.16
CA MET A 228 -30.79 -3.35 -2.08
C MET A 228 -30.36 -4.78 -1.73
N THR A 229 -29.95 -5.54 -2.74
CA THR A 229 -29.44 -6.91 -2.59
C THR A 229 -28.16 -7.08 -3.41
N PRO A 230 -27.24 -8.01 -3.03
CA PRO A 230 -25.94 -8.15 -3.69
C PRO A 230 -26.00 -8.39 -5.22
N ASP A 231 -27.08 -8.99 -5.72
CA ASP A 231 -27.33 -9.26 -7.14
C ASP A 231 -27.74 -8.02 -7.97
N ARG A 232 -27.85 -6.86 -7.32
CA ARG A 232 -28.18 -5.56 -7.94
C ARG A 232 -27.21 -4.43 -7.62
N MET A 233 -26.19 -4.70 -6.79
CA MET A 233 -25.12 -3.76 -6.50
C MET A 233 -23.82 -4.17 -7.19
N PHE A 234 -23.16 -3.21 -7.82
CA PHE A 234 -21.85 -3.34 -8.42
C PHE A 234 -20.88 -2.44 -7.66
N ALA A 235 -19.85 -3.00 -7.00
CA ALA A 235 -18.90 -2.22 -6.23
C ALA A 235 -17.48 -2.37 -6.79
N TYR A 236 -16.86 -1.24 -7.16
CA TYR A 236 -15.50 -1.19 -7.69
C TYR A 236 -14.67 -0.21 -6.89
N THR A 237 -13.61 -0.71 -6.26
CA THR A 237 -12.73 0.07 -5.39
C THR A 237 -11.33 0.08 -5.98
N PHE A 238 -10.64 1.22 -5.92
CA PHE A 238 -9.30 1.39 -6.51
C PHE A 238 -8.35 1.86 -5.41
N SER A 239 -7.26 1.14 -5.17
CA SER A 239 -6.36 1.44 -4.05
C SER A 239 -7.05 1.38 -2.66
N ALA A 240 -7.95 0.43 -2.42
CA ALA A 240 -8.57 0.30 -1.09
C ALA A 240 -7.55 -0.18 -0.04
N SER A 241 -7.47 0.55 1.07
CA SER A 241 -6.91 0.04 2.33
C SER A 241 -7.80 -1.07 2.90
N ARG A 242 -7.39 -1.67 4.01
CA ARG A 242 -8.05 -2.85 4.59
C ARG A 242 -9.04 -2.45 5.69
N PRO A 243 -10.38 -2.56 5.50
CA PRO A 243 -11.36 -2.10 6.48
C PRO A 243 -11.84 -3.14 7.51
N THR A 244 -11.47 -4.43 7.43
CA THR A 244 -12.07 -5.46 8.31
C THR A 244 -11.10 -6.52 8.80
N LEU A 245 -11.30 -7.01 10.02
CA LEU A 245 -10.64 -8.20 10.59
C LEU A 245 -11.56 -9.43 10.57
N ARG A 246 -12.74 -9.31 9.95
CA ARG A 246 -13.68 -10.42 9.84
C ARG A 246 -13.07 -11.56 9.03
N THR A 247 -13.30 -12.78 9.47
CA THR A 247 -12.81 -13.99 8.80
C THR A 247 -13.64 -14.39 7.59
N ASP A 248 -14.88 -13.89 7.48
CA ASP A 248 -15.81 -14.12 6.37
C ASP A 248 -15.76 -13.02 5.29
N TYR A 249 -14.69 -12.21 5.26
CA TYR A 249 -14.51 -11.10 4.32
C TYR A 249 -14.67 -11.49 2.84
N ASN A 250 -14.38 -12.75 2.49
CA ASN A 250 -14.47 -13.32 1.15
C ASN A 250 -15.72 -14.19 0.93
N ALA A 251 -16.72 -14.10 1.82
CA ALA A 251 -17.96 -14.85 1.71
C ALA A 251 -18.68 -14.58 0.38
N LYS A 252 -19.50 -15.55 -0.06
CA LYS A 252 -20.23 -15.51 -1.34
C LYS A 252 -21.04 -14.22 -1.53
N GLN A 253 -21.57 -13.66 -0.44
CA GLN A 253 -22.39 -12.45 -0.42
C GLN A 253 -21.63 -11.20 -0.87
N PHE A 254 -20.31 -11.13 -0.66
CA PHE A 254 -19.47 -9.98 -0.99
C PHE A 254 -18.79 -10.07 -2.37
N ARG A 255 -19.13 -11.08 -3.18
CA ARG A 255 -18.44 -11.32 -4.47
C ARG A 255 -18.69 -10.23 -5.52
N ASN A 256 -19.68 -9.39 -5.33
CA ASN A 256 -19.98 -8.18 -6.10
C ASN A 256 -19.06 -6.99 -5.79
N ILE A 257 -18.15 -7.13 -4.81
CA ILE A 257 -17.14 -6.13 -4.46
C ILE A 257 -15.79 -6.51 -5.08
N PHE A 258 -15.29 -5.64 -5.95
CA PHE A 258 -14.01 -5.78 -6.64
C PHE A 258 -13.03 -4.71 -6.17
N ASN A 259 -11.86 -5.12 -5.66
CA ASN A 259 -10.80 -4.23 -5.20
C ASN A 259 -9.62 -4.29 -6.18
N ILE A 260 -9.44 -3.24 -6.96
CA ILE A 260 -8.36 -3.14 -7.94
C ILE A 260 -7.14 -2.51 -7.24
N ILE A 261 -6.02 -3.23 -7.26
CA ILE A 261 -4.82 -2.91 -6.51
C ILE A 261 -3.64 -2.81 -7.47
N ASN A 262 -2.86 -1.74 -7.35
CA ASN A 262 -1.51 -1.67 -7.90
C ASN A 262 -0.52 -2.23 -6.86
N PRO A 263 0.19 -3.35 -7.10
CA PRO A 263 1.12 -3.92 -6.12
C PRO A 263 2.26 -3.00 -5.66
N GLU A 264 2.60 -1.99 -6.47
CA GLU A 264 3.59 -0.95 -6.13
C GLU A 264 3.03 0.13 -5.20
N ASP A 265 1.71 0.23 -5.07
CA ASP A 265 1.03 1.20 -4.22
C ASP A 265 1.08 0.75 -2.75
N TYR A 266 1.45 1.68 -1.87
CA TYR A 266 1.57 1.43 -0.44
C TYR A 266 0.25 1.57 0.31
N ILE A 267 -0.74 2.30 -0.20
CA ILE A 267 -2.02 2.50 0.51
C ILE A 267 -2.79 1.19 0.71
N PRO A 268 -2.84 0.26 -0.26
CA PRO A 268 -3.41 -1.07 -0.06
C PRO A 268 -2.66 -1.97 0.92
N ARG A 269 -1.46 -1.54 1.38
CA ARG A 269 -0.61 -2.22 2.37
C ARG A 269 -0.90 -1.78 3.80
N LEU A 270 -1.76 -0.78 3.98
CA LEU A 270 -2.07 -0.21 5.29
C LEU A 270 -3.51 -0.53 5.71
N PRO A 271 -3.75 -0.87 6.99
CA PRO A 271 -2.76 -1.41 7.94
C PRO A 271 -2.15 -2.75 7.47
N PRO A 272 -1.03 -3.23 8.05
CA PRO A 272 -0.31 -4.42 7.57
C PRO A 272 -1.20 -5.66 7.40
N HIS A 273 -0.99 -6.41 6.32
CA HIS A 273 -1.72 -7.65 6.05
C HIS A 273 -1.65 -8.64 7.23
N ASP A 274 -0.50 -8.70 7.90
CA ASP A 274 -0.22 -9.70 8.92
C ASP A 274 -0.93 -9.44 10.26
N TRP A 275 -1.62 -8.30 10.41
CA TRP A 275 -2.58 -8.08 11.50
C TRP A 275 -3.85 -8.92 11.36
N GLY A 276 -4.02 -9.64 10.25
CA GLY A 276 -5.27 -10.34 9.92
C GLY A 276 -6.33 -9.42 9.31
N ILE A 277 -6.03 -8.14 9.10
CA ILE A 277 -6.94 -7.19 8.47
C ILE A 277 -6.99 -7.42 6.95
N ARG A 278 -8.18 -7.28 6.34
CA ARG A 278 -8.54 -7.66 4.97
C ARG A 278 -9.50 -6.64 4.36
N ARG A 279 -9.81 -6.85 3.08
CA ARG A 279 -10.87 -6.16 2.32
C ARG A 279 -12.01 -7.13 2.07
N PHE A 280 -13.25 -6.63 2.07
CA PHE A 280 -14.38 -7.45 1.63
C PHE A 280 -14.30 -7.71 0.12
N GLY A 281 -14.77 -8.87 -0.31
CA GLY A 281 -14.87 -9.25 -1.72
C GLY A 281 -13.57 -9.77 -2.32
N ARG A 282 -13.29 -9.38 -3.57
CA ARG A 282 -12.17 -9.93 -4.37
C ARG A 282 -11.13 -8.88 -4.67
N ASP A 283 -9.88 -9.20 -4.36
CA ASP A 283 -8.73 -8.40 -4.76
C ASP A 283 -8.29 -8.80 -6.19
N LEU A 284 -8.09 -7.80 -7.04
CA LEU A 284 -7.64 -7.91 -8.43
C LEU A 284 -6.39 -7.04 -8.60
N TYR A 285 -5.36 -7.56 -9.26
CA TYR A 285 -4.04 -6.91 -9.27
C TYR A 285 -3.68 -6.39 -10.66
N LEU A 286 -3.30 -5.11 -10.73
CA LEU A 286 -2.74 -4.52 -11.94
C LEU A 286 -1.33 -5.08 -12.18
N PRO A 287 -0.95 -5.34 -13.44
CA PRO A 287 0.39 -5.84 -13.75
C PRO A 287 1.49 -4.87 -13.34
N THR A 288 2.57 -5.39 -12.77
CA THR A 288 3.82 -4.66 -12.51
C THR A 288 5.00 -5.44 -13.07
N ILE A 289 6.15 -4.77 -13.20
CA ILE A 289 7.37 -5.40 -13.71
C ILE A 289 7.88 -6.55 -12.81
N SER A 290 7.53 -6.56 -11.52
CA SER A 290 7.98 -7.54 -10.52
C SER A 290 6.92 -8.57 -10.15
N THR A 291 5.80 -8.61 -10.85
CA THR A 291 4.75 -9.63 -10.66
C THR A 291 4.27 -10.21 -11.98
N ARG A 292 3.87 -9.37 -12.93
CA ARG A 292 3.35 -9.76 -14.25
C ARG A 292 4.13 -9.05 -15.37
N TYR A 293 5.35 -9.51 -15.57
CA TYR A 293 6.31 -8.94 -16.51
C TYR A 293 5.78 -8.89 -17.95
N ALA A 294 5.20 -9.99 -18.44
CA ALA A 294 4.74 -10.07 -19.84
C ALA A 294 3.63 -9.05 -20.14
N ASP A 295 2.69 -8.90 -19.21
CA ASP A 295 1.60 -7.94 -19.34
C ASP A 295 2.08 -6.49 -19.19
N TYR A 296 2.89 -6.22 -18.17
CA TYR A 296 3.38 -4.87 -17.90
C TYR A 296 4.20 -4.34 -19.08
N THR A 297 5.09 -5.17 -19.64
CA THR A 297 5.91 -4.80 -20.80
C THR A 297 5.08 -4.56 -22.07
N ALA A 298 3.93 -5.24 -22.22
CA ALA A 298 3.03 -5.04 -23.36
C ALA A 298 2.49 -3.60 -23.44
N TYR A 299 2.19 -2.97 -22.30
CA TYR A 299 1.60 -1.62 -22.28
C TYR A 299 2.52 -0.50 -21.78
N ARG A 300 3.71 -0.80 -21.21
CA ARG A 300 4.57 0.16 -20.53
C ARG A 300 4.84 1.45 -21.34
N LYS A 301 5.18 1.33 -22.62
CA LYS A 301 5.49 2.50 -23.48
C LYS A 301 4.30 3.43 -23.62
N ASP A 302 3.10 2.87 -23.79
CA ASP A 302 1.87 3.65 -23.86
C ASP A 302 1.56 4.29 -22.50
N PHE A 303 1.77 3.57 -21.40
CA PHE A 303 1.61 4.10 -20.06
C PHE A 303 2.50 5.32 -19.83
N LEU A 304 3.81 5.21 -20.07
CA LEU A 304 4.75 6.32 -19.88
C LEU A 304 4.40 7.54 -20.74
N ARG A 305 4.02 7.31 -22.00
CA ARG A 305 3.60 8.37 -22.93
C ARG A 305 2.31 9.06 -22.48
N MET A 306 1.30 8.31 -22.07
CA MET A 306 0.03 8.85 -21.59
C MET A 306 0.21 9.58 -20.26
N PHE A 307 1.02 9.01 -19.37
CA PHE A 307 1.34 9.60 -18.08
C PHE A 307 1.99 10.98 -18.25
N ALA A 308 3.07 11.05 -19.03
CA ALA A 308 3.74 12.31 -19.32
C ALA A 308 2.83 13.34 -19.99
N LYS A 309 1.92 12.88 -20.86
CA LYS A 309 0.93 13.76 -21.49
C LYS A 309 -0.06 14.36 -20.48
N TRP A 310 -0.55 13.58 -19.51
CA TRP A 310 -1.58 14.01 -18.57
C TRP A 310 -1.02 14.80 -17.39
N THR A 311 0.16 14.40 -16.91
CA THR A 311 0.76 14.97 -15.70
C THR A 311 1.87 15.98 -15.97
N HIS A 312 2.33 16.08 -17.23
CA HIS A 312 3.50 16.90 -17.63
C HIS A 312 4.80 16.49 -16.91
N MET A 313 4.90 15.23 -16.47
CA MET A 313 6.11 14.68 -15.86
C MET A 313 6.39 13.25 -16.34
N ASP A 314 7.66 12.89 -16.40
CA ASP A 314 8.04 11.48 -16.47
C ASP A 314 7.57 10.72 -15.23
N PHE A 315 7.18 9.46 -15.38
CA PHE A 315 6.67 8.64 -14.29
C PHE A 315 7.82 8.22 -13.35
N PRO A 316 7.83 8.64 -12.07
CA PRO A 316 8.82 8.15 -11.12
C PRO A 316 8.40 6.75 -10.65
N ALA A 317 9.08 5.72 -11.14
CA ALA A 317 8.71 4.33 -10.88
C ALA A 317 9.49 3.73 -9.71
N PHE A 318 8.87 2.85 -8.92
CA PHE A 318 9.61 1.96 -8.03
C PHE A 318 10.37 0.85 -8.77
N HIS A 319 10.04 0.63 -10.04
CA HIS A 319 10.56 -0.47 -10.86
C HIS A 319 10.28 -1.85 -10.22
N GLY A 320 9.11 -2.01 -9.59
CA GLY A 320 8.71 -3.20 -8.83
C GLY A 320 8.18 -2.86 -7.43
N ASN A 321 7.74 -3.87 -6.68
CA ASN A 321 7.10 -3.72 -5.38
C ASN A 321 8.01 -3.92 -4.16
N ALA A 322 9.31 -4.14 -4.35
CA ALA A 322 10.24 -4.48 -3.27
C ALA A 322 10.32 -3.43 -2.15
N TYR A 323 10.41 -2.14 -2.51
CA TYR A 323 10.41 -1.04 -1.53
C TYR A 323 9.10 -0.99 -0.72
N THR A 324 7.97 -1.23 -1.38
CA THR A 324 6.65 -1.27 -0.76
C THR A 324 6.51 -2.48 0.19
N ASN A 325 7.10 -3.63 -0.18
CA ASN A 325 7.15 -4.81 0.68
C ASN A 325 8.02 -4.57 1.93
N ALA A 326 9.18 -3.91 1.76
CA ALA A 326 10.04 -3.54 2.86
C ALA A 326 9.35 -2.58 3.85
N LEU A 327 8.56 -1.63 3.34
CA LEU A 327 7.73 -0.76 4.19
C LEU A 327 6.70 -1.55 5.01
N GLU A 328 5.95 -2.46 4.39
CA GLU A 328 4.92 -3.26 5.08
C GLU A 328 5.55 -4.16 6.16
N ALA A 329 6.68 -4.80 5.85
CA ALA A 329 7.44 -5.60 6.81
C ALA A 329 7.96 -4.75 7.97
N GLU A 330 8.47 -3.56 7.69
CA GLU A 330 8.98 -2.66 8.72
C GLU A 330 7.86 -2.15 9.64
N LEU A 331 6.71 -1.82 9.06
CA LEU A 331 5.53 -1.45 9.84
C LEU A 331 5.10 -2.58 10.79
N PHE A 332 5.08 -3.81 10.30
CA PHE A 332 4.76 -4.99 11.12
C PHE A 332 5.79 -5.23 12.24
N ASN A 333 7.09 -4.98 12.00
CA ASN A 333 8.11 -5.06 13.04
C ASN A 333 7.95 -3.97 14.11
N ILE A 334 7.51 -2.76 13.73
CA ILE A 334 7.26 -1.66 14.68
C ILE A 334 6.02 -1.93 15.53
N CYS A 335 4.92 -2.37 14.92
CA CYS A 335 3.66 -2.68 15.57
C CYS A 335 3.07 -3.99 14.98
N PRO A 336 3.35 -5.14 15.59
CA PRO A 336 2.87 -6.45 15.11
C PRO A 336 1.36 -6.66 15.16
N ASP A 337 0.64 -5.87 15.95
CA ASP A 337 -0.82 -5.92 16.03
C ASP A 337 -1.40 -4.57 16.45
N ILE A 338 -2.73 -4.49 16.46
CA ILE A 338 -3.48 -3.29 16.81
C ILE A 338 -3.24 -2.91 18.28
N ALA A 339 -3.15 -3.89 19.20
CA ALA A 339 -2.90 -3.59 20.60
C ALA A 339 -1.55 -2.90 20.79
N LEU A 340 -0.49 -3.43 20.17
CA LEU A 340 0.86 -2.84 20.19
C LEU A 340 0.91 -1.48 19.47
N MET A 341 0.14 -1.28 18.39
CA MET A 341 0.03 0.03 17.74
C MET A 341 -0.38 1.15 18.72
N TYR A 342 -1.32 0.87 19.63
CA TYR A 342 -1.87 1.87 20.56
C TYR A 342 -1.24 1.84 21.95
N GLN A 343 -0.82 0.67 22.44
CA GLN A 343 -0.40 0.47 23.83
C GLN A 343 1.13 0.46 23.98
N HIS A 344 1.86 0.06 22.95
CA HIS A 344 3.31 -0.08 23.03
C HIS A 344 4.00 1.24 22.69
N LYS A 345 4.62 1.83 23.70
CA LYS A 345 5.40 3.07 23.57
C LYS A 345 6.80 2.77 23.07
N ARG A 346 7.25 3.53 22.09
CA ARG A 346 8.55 3.37 21.43
C ARG A 346 9.46 4.55 21.74
N PHE A 347 10.76 4.28 21.69
CA PHE A 347 11.78 5.31 21.83
C PHE A 347 11.85 6.21 20.60
N SER A 348 11.94 7.51 20.84
CA SER A 348 12.33 8.51 19.86
C SER A 348 13.25 9.53 20.52
N HIS A 349 14.19 10.11 19.75
CA HIS A 349 15.10 11.12 20.26
C HIS A 349 14.39 12.39 20.76
N ALA A 350 13.18 12.65 20.23
CA ALA A 350 12.38 13.82 20.61
C ALA A 350 11.25 13.52 21.61
N GLY A 351 11.04 12.26 22.00
CA GLY A 351 9.95 11.89 22.91
C GLY A 351 9.69 10.39 22.98
N THR A 352 8.56 10.03 23.58
CA THR A 352 8.08 8.65 23.65
C THR A 352 6.68 8.59 23.08
N LEU A 353 6.47 7.74 22.07
CA LEU A 353 5.25 7.68 21.27
C LEU A 353 4.84 6.25 20.99
N THR A 354 3.55 5.96 20.95
CA THR A 354 3.07 4.75 20.29
C THR A 354 3.11 4.93 18.77
N PHE A 355 3.01 3.84 18.00
CA PHE A 355 2.96 3.98 16.55
C PHE A 355 1.70 4.74 16.11
N ALA A 356 0.55 4.54 16.77
CA ALA A 356 -0.66 5.32 16.50
C ALA A 356 -0.40 6.83 16.60
N GLN A 357 0.25 7.27 17.68
CA GLN A 357 0.56 8.69 17.86
C GLN A 357 1.52 9.21 16.79
N TYR A 358 2.57 8.43 16.47
CA TYR A 358 3.51 8.81 15.42
C TYR A 358 2.84 8.88 14.05
N PHE A 359 1.95 7.93 13.74
CA PHE A 359 1.23 7.89 12.48
C PHE A 359 0.22 9.04 12.36
N SER A 360 -0.48 9.41 13.44
CA SER A 360 -1.34 10.60 13.45
C SER A 360 -0.56 11.89 13.14
N LEU A 361 0.64 12.06 13.70
CA LEU A 361 1.52 13.20 13.36
C LEU A 361 1.93 13.19 11.89
N PHE A 362 2.18 12.00 11.34
CA PHE A 362 2.51 11.84 9.92
C PHE A 362 1.32 12.20 9.04
N THR A 363 0.10 11.79 9.41
CA THR A 363 -1.10 12.13 8.66
C THR A 363 -1.44 13.62 8.73
N ASP A 364 -1.16 14.27 9.86
CA ASP A 364 -1.28 15.74 10.00
C ASP A 364 -0.30 16.47 9.08
N LEU A 365 0.93 15.96 8.91
CA LEU A 365 1.91 16.56 8.02
C LEU A 365 1.45 16.53 6.55
N ALA A 366 0.81 15.44 6.13
CA ALA A 366 0.30 15.30 4.77
C ALA A 366 -0.83 16.29 4.44
N ALA A 367 -1.50 16.86 5.46
CA ALA A 367 -2.51 17.89 5.30
C ALA A 367 -1.91 19.31 5.11
N VAL A 368 -0.58 19.48 5.23
CA VAL A 368 0.09 20.79 5.09
C VAL A 368 0.71 20.94 3.69
N GLN A 369 0.47 22.06 3.00
CA GLN A 369 1.05 22.35 1.68
C GLN A 369 2.06 23.52 1.71
N GLY A 370 2.94 23.55 0.69
CA GLY A 370 3.83 24.69 0.42
C GLY A 370 4.99 24.85 1.41
N HIS A 371 5.44 26.09 1.64
CA HIS A 371 6.60 26.39 2.50
C HIS A 371 6.40 25.98 3.98
N THR A 372 5.15 25.87 4.44
CA THR A 372 4.80 25.42 5.79
C THR A 372 5.10 23.92 5.98
N LEU A 373 4.98 23.11 4.92
CA LEU A 373 5.29 21.68 4.94
C LEU A 373 6.74 21.42 5.32
N ALA A 374 7.69 22.21 4.79
CA ALA A 374 9.11 22.03 5.10
C ALA A 374 9.44 22.29 6.59
N VAL A 375 8.77 23.27 7.21
CA VAL A 375 8.96 23.59 8.63
C VAL A 375 8.33 22.52 9.52
N GLU A 376 7.11 22.09 9.22
CA GLU A 376 6.44 21.04 9.98
C GLU A 376 7.10 19.66 9.77
N ALA A 377 7.58 19.35 8.56
CA ALA A 377 8.34 18.14 8.27
C ALA A 377 9.65 18.09 9.07
N ALA A 378 10.34 19.23 9.22
CA ALA A 378 11.55 19.33 10.03
C ALA A 378 11.28 19.20 11.55
N LYS A 379 10.07 19.50 12.02
CA LYS A 379 9.66 19.23 13.41
C LYS A 379 9.28 17.76 13.58
N PHE A 380 8.52 17.20 12.64
CA PHE A 380 8.10 15.80 12.61
C PHE A 380 9.29 14.83 12.53
N SER A 381 10.30 15.14 11.70
CA SER A 381 11.47 14.27 11.51
C SER A 381 12.24 14.00 12.79
N LYS A 382 12.21 14.93 13.77
CA LYS A 382 12.82 14.72 15.09
C LYS A 382 12.16 13.59 15.88
N TYR A 383 10.86 13.40 15.69
CA TYR A 383 10.11 12.30 16.30
C TYR A 383 10.30 10.98 15.56
N GLY A 384 10.66 11.01 14.28
CA GLY A 384 10.99 9.80 13.54
C GLY A 384 12.37 9.22 13.85
N ALA A 385 13.30 10.00 14.43
CA ALA A 385 14.63 9.51 14.77
C ALA A 385 14.59 8.49 15.93
N GLY A 386 15.14 7.30 15.73
CA GLY A 386 15.06 6.17 16.66
C GLY A 386 14.25 5.03 16.04
N THR A 387 13.28 4.49 16.79
CA THR A 387 12.51 3.31 16.38
C THR A 387 11.77 3.48 15.04
N PHE A 388 11.36 4.70 14.68
CA PHE A 388 10.58 4.97 13.47
C PHE A 388 11.44 5.39 12.24
N GLU A 389 12.77 5.33 12.34
CA GLU A 389 13.67 5.92 11.34
C GLU A 389 13.48 5.33 9.94
N ASP A 390 13.28 4.02 9.85
CA ASP A 390 13.13 3.30 8.58
C ASP A 390 11.81 3.62 7.89
N PHE A 391 10.73 3.63 8.68
CA PHE A 391 9.41 4.08 8.21
C PHE A 391 9.49 5.51 7.70
N LEU A 392 10.11 6.42 8.46
CA LEU A 392 10.34 7.80 8.03
C LEU A 392 11.19 7.86 6.75
N GLY A 393 12.26 7.07 6.69
CA GLY A 393 13.20 6.99 5.58
C GLY A 393 12.50 6.65 4.27
N TYR A 394 11.57 5.69 4.28
CA TYR A 394 10.76 5.36 3.10
C TYR A 394 10.04 6.60 2.55
N PHE A 395 9.35 7.35 3.38
CA PHE A 395 8.59 8.52 2.93
C PHE A 395 9.50 9.69 2.51
N ILE A 396 10.62 9.90 3.20
CA ILE A 396 11.62 10.89 2.78
C ILE A 396 12.13 10.55 1.38
N HIS A 397 12.57 9.32 1.15
CA HIS A 397 13.17 8.92 -0.12
C HIS A 397 12.13 8.81 -1.25
N HIS A 398 10.97 8.20 -1.00
CA HIS A 398 10.03 7.82 -2.06
C HIS A 398 8.80 8.72 -2.18
N GLN A 399 8.43 9.48 -1.14
CA GLN A 399 7.32 10.44 -1.23
C GLN A 399 7.84 11.86 -1.46
N ILE A 400 8.84 12.30 -0.69
CA ILE A 400 9.34 13.69 -0.74
C ILE A 400 10.35 13.91 -1.86
N PHE A 401 11.39 13.07 -1.97
CA PHE A 401 12.46 13.29 -2.96
C PHE A 401 12.24 12.56 -4.29
N GLY A 402 11.83 11.29 -4.24
CA GLY A 402 11.68 10.45 -5.42
C GLY A 402 10.30 10.50 -6.06
N HIS A 403 9.27 10.83 -5.27
CA HIS A 403 7.86 10.85 -5.69
C HIS A 403 7.32 9.51 -6.26
N ASN A 404 8.04 8.40 -6.07
CA ASN A 404 7.61 7.07 -6.51
C ASN A 404 6.34 6.60 -5.77
N ALA A 405 6.25 6.84 -4.45
CA ALA A 405 5.10 6.48 -3.63
C ALA A 405 3.80 7.19 -4.09
N PRO A 406 3.77 8.54 -4.18
CA PRO A 406 2.59 9.21 -4.70
C PRO A 406 2.32 8.84 -6.16
N ALA A 407 3.34 8.55 -6.98
CA ALA A 407 3.10 8.14 -8.35
C ALA A 407 2.46 6.75 -8.49
N ALA A 408 2.87 5.78 -7.69
CA ALA A 408 2.26 4.46 -7.69
C ALA A 408 0.80 4.50 -7.20
N HIS A 409 0.48 5.48 -6.34
CA HIS A 409 -0.84 5.68 -5.75
C HIS A 409 -1.78 6.58 -6.58
N GLN A 410 -1.25 7.48 -7.40
CA GLN A 410 -2.06 8.52 -8.04
C GLN A 410 -3.15 7.98 -8.97
N GLU A 411 -4.24 8.74 -9.02
CA GLU A 411 -5.45 8.44 -9.76
C GLU A 411 -5.25 8.31 -11.28
N GLU A 412 -4.40 9.14 -11.90
CA GLU A 412 -4.07 9.03 -13.32
C GLU A 412 -3.39 7.70 -13.65
N GLY A 413 -2.50 7.22 -12.76
CA GLY A 413 -1.75 5.99 -12.95
C GLY A 413 -2.68 4.77 -13.02
N TYR A 414 -3.61 4.66 -12.06
CA TYR A 414 -4.62 3.60 -12.05
C TYR A 414 -5.52 3.65 -13.30
N LEU A 415 -6.00 4.84 -13.67
CA LEU A 415 -6.87 5.00 -14.83
C LEU A 415 -6.18 4.57 -16.14
N ILE A 416 -4.94 5.03 -16.36
CA ILE A 416 -4.17 4.70 -17.56
C ILE A 416 -3.93 3.19 -17.61
N LYS A 417 -3.52 2.56 -16.50
CA LYS A 417 -3.28 1.11 -16.42
C LYS A 417 -4.55 0.33 -16.77
N LEU A 418 -5.72 0.69 -16.23
CA LEU A 418 -7.00 0.03 -16.54
C LEU A 418 -7.40 0.17 -18.02
N ALA A 419 -7.29 1.38 -18.57
CA ALA A 419 -7.58 1.64 -19.98
C ALA A 419 -6.66 0.82 -20.91
N LEU A 420 -5.37 0.72 -20.55
CA LEU A 420 -4.40 -0.06 -21.30
C LEU A 420 -4.60 -1.56 -21.14
N CYS A 421 -5.01 -2.06 -19.97
CA CYS A 421 -5.40 -3.45 -19.82
C CYS A 421 -6.57 -3.80 -20.77
N CYS A 422 -7.54 -2.89 -20.90
CA CYS A 422 -8.63 -3.06 -21.87
C CYS A 422 -8.13 -3.03 -23.33
N THR A 423 -7.18 -2.15 -23.65
CA THR A 423 -6.63 -1.96 -25.01
C THR A 423 -5.79 -3.16 -25.45
N HIS A 424 -4.95 -3.67 -24.55
CA HIS A 424 -4.03 -4.78 -24.78
C HIS A 424 -4.64 -6.16 -24.45
N ASN A 425 -5.93 -6.20 -24.11
CA ASN A 425 -6.67 -7.43 -23.76
C ASN A 425 -6.03 -8.22 -22.60
N ILE A 426 -5.61 -7.51 -21.56
CA ILE A 426 -5.02 -8.08 -20.35
C ILE A 426 -6.13 -8.41 -19.35
N ASP A 427 -6.18 -9.67 -18.91
CA ASP A 427 -7.11 -10.14 -17.89
C ASP A 427 -6.50 -10.02 -16.48
N ILE A 428 -6.94 -9.02 -15.73
CA ILE A 428 -6.47 -8.78 -14.36
C ILE A 428 -7.14 -9.71 -13.33
N GLU A 429 -8.14 -10.53 -13.71
CA GLU A 429 -8.60 -11.63 -12.84
C GLU A 429 -7.57 -12.76 -12.74
N GLN A 430 -6.58 -12.79 -13.63
CA GLN A 430 -5.37 -13.62 -13.49
C GLN A 430 -4.22 -12.85 -12.82
N GLY A 431 -4.51 -11.68 -12.22
CA GLY A 431 -3.50 -10.81 -11.61
C GLY A 431 -2.85 -11.40 -10.36
N ASP A 432 -3.50 -12.39 -9.74
CA ASP A 432 -3.06 -13.11 -8.53
C ASP A 432 -1.95 -14.15 -8.81
N ILE A 433 -1.62 -14.40 -10.08
CA ILE A 433 -0.59 -15.36 -10.50
C ILE A 433 0.61 -14.61 -11.11
N PRO A 434 1.70 -14.42 -10.34
CA PRO A 434 2.93 -13.85 -10.88
C PRO A 434 3.62 -14.74 -11.92
N ASP A 435 4.27 -14.13 -12.91
CA ASP A 435 5.04 -14.79 -13.97
C ASP A 435 6.57 -14.66 -13.79
N VAL A 436 7.00 -14.29 -12.58
CA VAL A 436 8.41 -14.06 -12.22
C VAL A 436 8.85 -14.93 -11.03
N THR A 437 10.15 -15.16 -10.94
CA THR A 437 10.85 -15.74 -9.79
C THR A 437 11.82 -14.71 -9.25
N ARG A 438 11.81 -14.46 -7.94
CA ARG A 438 12.80 -13.59 -7.31
C ARG A 438 14.06 -14.39 -7.01
N VAL A 439 15.19 -13.94 -7.53
CA VAL A 439 16.53 -14.46 -7.19
C VAL A 439 17.22 -13.44 -6.31
N THR A 440 17.67 -13.87 -5.14
CA THR A 440 18.28 -13.00 -4.13
C THR A 440 19.67 -13.51 -3.78
N ALA A 441 20.63 -12.61 -3.64
CA ALA A 441 21.98 -12.90 -3.21
C ALA A 441 22.39 -12.05 -2.00
N TYR A 442 23.18 -12.64 -1.11
CA TYR A 442 23.86 -11.97 0.00
C TYR A 442 25.37 -12.26 -0.04
N GLY A 443 26.19 -11.36 0.50
CA GLY A 443 27.65 -11.51 0.53
C GLY A 443 28.35 -10.77 -0.62
N PRO A 444 29.66 -11.03 -0.85
CA PRO A 444 30.52 -10.19 -1.69
C PRO A 444 30.35 -10.46 -3.20
N VAL A 445 29.12 -10.42 -3.71
CA VAL A 445 28.76 -10.80 -5.08
C VAL A 445 28.06 -9.70 -5.86
N ASN A 446 28.40 -9.60 -7.15
CA ASN A 446 27.66 -8.84 -8.15
C ASN A 446 26.72 -9.77 -8.92
N ILE A 447 25.54 -9.28 -9.28
CA ILE A 447 24.57 -9.99 -10.12
C ILE A 447 24.56 -9.34 -11.49
N THR A 448 24.70 -10.12 -12.56
CA THR A 448 24.47 -9.67 -13.94
C THR A 448 23.55 -10.65 -14.64
N VAL A 449 22.40 -10.18 -15.12
CA VAL A 449 21.44 -10.98 -15.85
C VAL A 449 21.47 -10.63 -17.33
N LYS A 450 21.56 -11.65 -18.18
CA LYS A 450 21.47 -11.52 -19.63
C LYS A 450 20.25 -12.23 -20.17
N ASN A 451 19.60 -11.63 -21.17
CA ASN A 451 18.52 -12.28 -21.90
C ASN A 451 19.07 -13.29 -22.94
N ALA A 452 18.17 -13.97 -23.65
CA ALA A 452 18.52 -14.95 -24.69
C ALA A 452 19.37 -14.38 -25.84
N ALA A 453 19.27 -13.07 -26.11
CA ALA A 453 20.08 -12.38 -27.10
C ALA A 453 21.49 -11.99 -26.59
N GLY A 454 21.78 -12.24 -25.31
CA GLY A 454 23.04 -11.89 -24.66
C GLY A 454 23.12 -10.44 -24.16
N ASN A 455 22.03 -9.67 -24.26
CA ASN A 455 21.95 -8.30 -23.76
C ASN A 455 21.85 -8.30 -22.24
N VAL A 456 22.55 -7.39 -21.56
CA VAL A 456 22.40 -7.19 -20.11
C VAL A 456 21.08 -6.48 -19.83
N VAL A 457 20.25 -7.10 -19.00
CA VAL A 457 18.89 -6.62 -18.66
C VAL A 457 18.69 -6.36 -17.16
N ALA A 458 19.61 -6.84 -16.33
CA ALA A 458 19.74 -6.41 -14.94
C ALA A 458 21.20 -6.50 -14.50
N GLN A 459 21.63 -5.56 -13.66
CA GLN A 459 22.98 -5.53 -13.12
C GLN A 459 22.99 -4.82 -11.75
N ILE A 460 23.53 -5.52 -10.75
CA ILE A 460 23.78 -5.00 -9.40
C ILE A 460 25.25 -5.19 -9.09
N GLU A 461 25.98 -4.08 -8.91
CA GLU A 461 27.42 -4.08 -8.63
C GLU A 461 27.72 -3.43 -7.28
N LYS A 462 28.38 -4.16 -6.38
CA LYS A 462 28.80 -3.68 -5.06
C LYS A 462 27.66 -2.98 -4.30
N GLY A 463 26.50 -3.64 -4.25
CA GLY A 463 25.29 -3.13 -3.59
C GLY A 463 24.64 -1.95 -4.29
N ARG A 464 24.86 -1.74 -5.59
CA ARG A 464 24.23 -0.64 -6.36
C ARG A 464 23.62 -1.14 -7.65
N VAL A 465 22.37 -0.74 -7.89
CA VAL A 465 21.67 -1.01 -9.15
C VAL A 465 22.26 -0.17 -10.27
N ASN A 466 22.44 -0.75 -11.46
CA ASN A 466 22.71 0.01 -12.67
C ASN A 466 21.41 0.62 -13.22
N GLU A 467 21.05 1.80 -12.73
CA GLU A 467 19.79 2.48 -13.04
C GLU A 467 19.62 2.81 -14.53
N LYS A 468 20.69 2.90 -15.32
CA LYS A 468 20.60 3.14 -16.77
C LYS A 468 19.86 2.03 -17.51
N LEU A 469 19.79 0.84 -16.92
CA LEU A 469 19.02 -0.26 -17.50
C LEU A 469 17.52 0.02 -17.46
N TYR A 470 17.01 0.82 -16.51
CA TYR A 470 15.59 1.16 -16.40
C TYR A 470 15.06 2.00 -17.58
N ASP A 471 15.95 2.64 -18.33
CA ASP A 471 15.64 3.35 -19.57
C ASP A 471 15.46 2.40 -20.77
N THR A 472 15.84 1.13 -20.63
CA THR A 472 15.69 0.11 -21.68
C THR A 472 14.31 -0.54 -21.65
N ASP A 473 13.93 -1.19 -22.74
CA ASP A 473 12.62 -1.84 -22.86
C ASP A 473 12.55 -3.22 -22.18
N GLU A 474 13.68 -3.90 -22.04
CA GLU A 474 13.77 -5.30 -21.59
C GLU A 474 14.29 -5.44 -20.15
N PHE A 475 14.42 -4.33 -19.41
CA PHE A 475 14.98 -4.36 -18.06
C PHE A 475 14.19 -5.28 -17.11
N LEU A 476 14.87 -5.85 -16.13
CA LEU A 476 14.24 -6.59 -15.05
C LEU A 476 14.20 -5.75 -13.77
N SER A 477 13.21 -6.01 -12.91
CA SER A 477 13.16 -5.39 -11.58
C SER A 477 14.42 -5.75 -10.79
N MET A 478 15.00 -4.76 -10.13
CA MET A 478 16.18 -4.90 -9.29
C MET A 478 15.96 -4.17 -7.96
N TYR A 479 16.47 -4.75 -6.89
CA TYR A 479 16.36 -4.17 -5.56
C TYR A 479 17.63 -4.42 -4.76
N VAL A 480 18.03 -3.42 -3.98
CA VAL A 480 19.07 -3.56 -2.97
C VAL A 480 18.52 -3.08 -1.64
N ASN A 481 18.63 -3.92 -0.62
CA ASN A 481 18.45 -3.49 0.76
C ASN A 481 19.83 -3.16 1.35
N GLU A 482 20.12 -1.88 1.51
CA GLU A 482 21.42 -1.42 2.01
C GLU A 482 21.71 -1.85 3.45
N LYS A 483 20.69 -2.25 4.22
CA LYS A 483 20.84 -2.68 5.61
C LYS A 483 21.16 -4.16 5.73
N THR A 484 20.46 -4.99 4.97
CA THR A 484 20.63 -6.45 5.00
C THR A 484 21.64 -6.97 3.97
N ASP A 485 22.14 -6.10 3.09
CA ASP A 485 22.97 -6.44 1.94
C ASP A 485 22.27 -7.33 0.88
N GLU A 486 20.94 -7.40 0.94
CA GLU A 486 20.11 -8.12 -0.02
C GLU A 486 20.25 -7.53 -1.41
N ARG A 487 20.46 -8.39 -2.41
CA ARG A 487 20.45 -8.02 -3.84
C ARG A 487 19.48 -8.92 -4.57
N SER A 488 18.37 -8.36 -5.01
CA SER A 488 17.26 -9.12 -5.59
C SER A 488 17.00 -8.73 -7.04
N VAL A 489 16.73 -9.72 -7.88
CA VAL A 489 16.31 -9.56 -9.27
C VAL A 489 15.08 -10.44 -9.55
N TRP A 490 14.10 -9.93 -10.29
CA TRP A 490 12.89 -10.68 -10.65
C TRP A 490 13.02 -11.20 -12.08
N ILE A 491 13.11 -12.52 -12.21
CA ILE A 491 13.38 -13.23 -13.47
C ILE A 491 12.06 -13.79 -14.03
N PRO A 492 11.62 -13.40 -15.23
CA PRO A 492 10.45 -14.00 -15.87
C PRO A 492 10.62 -15.51 -16.10
N GLN A 493 9.60 -16.30 -15.76
CA GLN A 493 9.67 -17.77 -15.72
C GLN A 493 9.75 -18.44 -17.11
N ASN A 494 9.22 -17.78 -18.15
CA ASN A 494 9.06 -18.38 -19.49
C ASN A 494 10.14 -17.98 -20.51
N SER A 495 11.24 -17.39 -20.04
CA SER A 495 12.28 -16.83 -20.89
C SER A 495 13.67 -17.34 -20.49
N ALA A 496 14.53 -17.58 -21.48
CA ALA A 496 15.90 -18.01 -21.23
C ALA A 496 16.74 -16.81 -20.76
N TYR A 497 17.05 -16.78 -19.46
CA TYR A 497 17.99 -15.82 -18.86
C TYR A 497 19.22 -16.56 -18.31
N THR A 498 20.36 -15.89 -18.35
CA THR A 498 21.61 -16.34 -17.74
C THR A 498 21.94 -15.39 -16.60
N ILE A 499 22.20 -15.93 -15.42
CA ILE A 499 22.49 -15.14 -14.21
C ILE A 499 23.94 -15.39 -13.84
N ALA A 500 24.80 -14.42 -14.13
CA ALA A 500 26.21 -14.46 -13.78
C ALA A 500 26.41 -13.84 -12.38
N LEU A 501 26.99 -14.62 -11.48
CA LEU A 501 27.43 -14.21 -10.16
C LEU A 501 28.92 -13.93 -10.22
N THR A 502 29.35 -12.70 -9.94
CA THR A 502 30.79 -12.34 -9.92
C THR A 502 31.20 -11.86 -8.55
N ALA A 503 32.05 -12.63 -7.86
CA ALA A 503 32.55 -12.26 -6.54
C ALA A 503 33.54 -11.10 -6.65
N TYR A 504 33.34 -10.03 -5.88
CA TYR A 504 34.28 -8.90 -5.83
C TYR A 504 35.23 -8.95 -4.64
N ASP A 505 35.00 -9.87 -3.71
CA ASP A 505 35.91 -10.22 -2.62
C ASP A 505 35.85 -11.71 -2.30
N HIS A 506 36.75 -12.18 -1.45
CA HIS A 506 36.68 -13.54 -0.91
C HIS A 506 35.61 -13.64 0.18
N GLY A 507 34.89 -14.76 0.23
CA GLY A 507 33.93 -15.00 1.30
C GLY A 507 32.94 -16.11 0.97
N GLU A 508 31.80 -16.05 1.64
CA GLU A 508 30.65 -16.92 1.41
C GLU A 508 29.49 -16.12 0.84
N ILE A 509 28.73 -16.76 -0.05
CA ILE A 509 27.53 -16.21 -0.67
C ILE A 509 26.35 -17.07 -0.24
N ASP A 510 25.24 -16.40 0.07
CA ASP A 510 23.95 -17.03 0.26
C ASP A 510 23.04 -16.66 -0.91
N MET A 511 22.38 -17.66 -1.50
CA MET A 511 21.45 -17.50 -2.62
C MET A 511 20.05 -17.97 -2.24
N ARG A 512 19.04 -17.28 -2.74
CA ARG A 512 17.62 -17.64 -2.60
C ARG A 512 16.92 -17.60 -3.94
N GLU A 513 15.97 -18.52 -4.12
CA GLU A 513 14.97 -18.43 -5.18
C GLU A 513 13.59 -18.50 -4.55
N SER A 514 12.80 -17.45 -4.76
CA SER A 514 11.47 -17.32 -4.16
C SER A 514 10.39 -17.21 -5.24
N THR A 515 9.29 -17.93 -5.06
CA THR A 515 8.02 -17.61 -5.72
C THR A 515 7.26 -16.62 -4.86
N LEU A 516 6.49 -15.74 -5.49
CA LEU A 516 5.80 -14.66 -4.82
C LEU A 516 4.29 -14.73 -5.09
N ASP A 517 3.50 -14.08 -4.24
CA ASP A 517 2.12 -13.72 -4.58
C ASP A 517 2.06 -12.38 -5.36
N ALA A 518 0.86 -11.95 -5.73
CA ALA A 518 0.68 -10.70 -6.48
C ALA A 518 1.00 -9.42 -5.70
N MET A 519 1.13 -9.48 -4.38
CA MET A 519 1.64 -8.41 -3.54
C MET A 519 3.16 -8.57 -3.30
N GLY A 520 3.81 -9.56 -3.90
CA GLY A 520 5.24 -9.82 -3.76
C GLY A 520 5.62 -10.48 -2.44
N HIS A 521 4.67 -10.98 -1.65
CA HIS A 521 4.97 -11.76 -0.45
C HIS A 521 5.50 -13.13 -0.85
N THR A 522 6.49 -13.65 -0.12
CA THR A 522 7.13 -14.94 -0.43
C THR A 522 6.15 -16.10 -0.19
N LEU A 523 5.89 -16.90 -1.24
CA LEU A 523 5.06 -18.11 -1.16
C LEU A 523 5.89 -19.37 -0.95
N THR A 524 7.02 -19.49 -1.63
CA THR A 524 7.98 -20.58 -1.42
C THR A 524 9.38 -20.01 -1.57
N GLN A 525 10.34 -20.62 -0.91
CA GLN A 525 11.74 -20.22 -0.97
C GLN A 525 12.64 -21.44 -0.95
N THR A 526 13.63 -21.48 -1.84
CA THR A 526 14.74 -22.42 -1.76
C THR A 526 16.01 -21.67 -1.41
N SER A 527 16.67 -22.10 -0.33
CA SER A 527 17.84 -21.45 0.25
C SER A 527 19.11 -22.27 0.06
N TYR A 528 20.16 -21.64 -0.44
CA TYR A 528 21.50 -22.20 -0.61
C TYR A 528 22.47 -21.33 0.19
N SER A 529 23.16 -21.89 1.17
CA SER A 529 23.99 -21.10 2.11
C SER A 529 25.43 -21.54 2.13
N ALA A 530 26.30 -20.64 2.61
CA ALA A 530 27.74 -20.88 2.79
C ALA A 530 28.42 -21.34 1.49
N ILE A 531 28.06 -20.73 0.35
CA ILE A 531 28.67 -21.04 -0.94
C ILE A 531 30.02 -20.32 -1.01
N PRO A 532 31.16 -21.03 -1.04
CA PRO A 532 32.46 -20.39 -1.08
C PRO A 532 32.66 -19.67 -2.42
N CYS A 533 33.28 -18.49 -2.39
CA CYS A 533 33.62 -17.75 -3.60
C CYS A 533 35.04 -17.17 -3.53
N ALA A 534 35.76 -17.27 -4.65
CA ALA A 534 37.04 -16.60 -4.81
C ALA A 534 36.85 -15.23 -5.47
N LYS A 535 37.61 -14.24 -5.01
CA LYS A 535 37.59 -12.90 -5.61
C LYS A 535 37.84 -12.96 -7.11
N HIS A 536 37.02 -12.24 -7.88
CA HIS A 536 36.99 -12.18 -9.35
C HIS A 536 36.53 -13.46 -10.06
N GLU A 537 36.08 -14.48 -9.32
CA GLU A 537 35.43 -15.64 -9.90
C GLU A 537 34.04 -15.27 -10.41
N THR A 538 33.72 -15.69 -11.63
CA THR A 538 32.39 -15.56 -12.23
C THR A 538 31.82 -16.94 -12.51
N VAL A 539 30.61 -17.21 -12.02
CA VAL A 539 29.89 -18.47 -12.21
C VAL A 539 28.47 -18.21 -12.70
N ASP A 540 27.96 -19.10 -13.53
CA ASP A 540 26.53 -19.10 -13.89
C ASP A 540 25.72 -19.74 -12.75
N TRP A 541 24.69 -19.04 -12.27
CA TRP A 541 23.85 -19.50 -11.17
C TRP A 541 23.11 -20.80 -11.52
N GLY A 542 22.61 -20.95 -12.76
CA GLY A 542 21.90 -22.16 -13.17
C GLY A 542 22.80 -23.41 -13.11
N GLN A 543 24.04 -23.27 -13.59
CA GLN A 543 25.06 -24.32 -13.49
C GLN A 543 25.44 -24.61 -12.03
N LEU A 544 25.75 -23.56 -11.25
CA LEU A 544 26.14 -23.71 -9.84
C LEU A 544 25.04 -24.38 -9.02
N LYS A 545 23.80 -23.88 -9.13
CA LYS A 545 22.61 -24.42 -8.45
C LYS A 545 22.45 -25.92 -8.67
N SER A 546 22.69 -26.42 -9.89
CA SER A 546 22.57 -27.86 -10.21
C SER A 546 23.53 -28.78 -9.43
N THR A 547 24.57 -28.20 -8.82
CA THR A 547 25.58 -28.92 -8.02
C THR A 547 25.34 -28.81 -6.51
N LEU A 548 24.42 -27.94 -6.08
CA LEU A 548 24.15 -27.64 -4.68
C LEU A 548 22.88 -28.34 -4.20
N GLN A 549 22.81 -28.58 -2.89
CA GLN A 549 21.58 -29.02 -2.22
C GLN A 549 20.90 -27.79 -1.59
N GLY A 550 19.69 -27.47 -2.07
CA GLY A 550 18.87 -26.40 -1.51
C GLY A 550 18.05 -26.86 -0.29
N HIS A 551 17.75 -25.92 0.60
CA HIS A 551 16.76 -26.08 1.66
C HIS A 551 15.45 -25.42 1.25
N GLU A 552 14.39 -26.21 1.09
CA GLU A 552 13.07 -25.73 0.72
C GLU A 552 12.26 -25.32 1.95
N ALA A 553 11.70 -24.11 1.90
CA ALA A 553 10.74 -23.60 2.87
C ALA A 553 9.46 -23.18 2.13
N GLY A 554 8.31 -23.65 2.61
CA GLY A 554 7.00 -23.19 2.15
C GLY A 554 6.55 -21.92 2.88
N ALA A 555 5.51 -21.26 2.34
CA ALA A 555 4.73 -20.27 3.07
C ALA A 555 4.30 -20.86 4.42
N CYS A 556 4.43 -20.08 5.49
CA CYS A 556 4.14 -20.41 6.89
C CYS A 556 5.30 -20.90 7.77
N ASN A 557 6.55 -20.94 7.30
CA ASN A 557 7.71 -21.01 8.21
C ASN A 557 8.02 -19.62 8.79
N ASN A 558 7.05 -18.98 9.46
CA ASN A 558 7.21 -17.62 10.01
C ASN A 558 8.23 -17.66 11.15
N LEU A 559 9.50 -17.50 10.79
CA LEU A 559 10.59 -17.41 11.74
C LEU A 559 10.60 -15.99 12.31
N ASN A 560 10.69 -15.93 13.63
CA ASN A 560 10.68 -14.69 14.38
C ASN A 560 11.94 -14.55 15.23
N VAL A 561 12.38 -13.31 15.38
CA VAL A 561 13.39 -12.92 16.34
C VAL A 561 12.72 -12.06 17.39
N ASP A 562 12.47 -12.63 18.56
CA ASP A 562 12.01 -11.93 19.75
C ASP A 562 13.16 -11.19 20.44
N VAL A 563 12.85 -10.06 21.08
CA VAL A 563 13.86 -9.25 21.77
C VAL A 563 13.45 -8.89 23.19
N GLU A 564 14.25 -9.42 24.13
CA GLU A 564 14.50 -9.03 25.51
C GLU A 564 15.08 -7.61 25.64
N VAL A 565 14.52 -6.67 26.41
CA VAL A 565 15.23 -5.41 26.77
C VAL A 565 15.65 -5.47 28.24
N HIS A 566 16.95 -5.34 28.52
CA HIS A 566 17.52 -5.50 29.86
C HIS A 566 18.44 -4.34 30.27
N GLY A 567 18.50 -4.03 31.56
CA GLY A 567 19.25 -2.89 32.12
C GLY A 567 20.22 -3.24 33.25
N VAL A 568 21.39 -2.59 33.28
CA VAL A 568 22.38 -2.67 34.38
C VAL A 568 22.48 -1.34 35.12
N GLY A 569 22.46 -1.38 36.45
CA GLY A 569 22.44 -0.20 37.34
C GLY A 569 21.02 0.16 37.76
N LYS A 570 20.78 1.31 38.43
CA LYS A 570 19.43 1.74 38.90
C LYS A 570 18.36 1.93 37.80
N LEU A 571 18.55 1.39 36.60
CA LEU A 571 17.47 1.06 35.67
C LEU A 571 16.70 -0.09 36.32
N LYS A 572 15.62 0.20 37.04
CA LYS A 572 14.70 -0.87 37.43
C LYS A 572 13.95 -1.33 36.18
N ASP A 573 13.55 -2.59 36.13
CA ASP A 573 12.66 -3.10 35.08
C ASP A 573 11.41 -2.21 34.92
N ASP A 574 10.99 -1.56 36.01
CA ASP A 574 9.90 -0.59 36.16
C ASP A 574 10.24 0.88 35.82
N GLU A 575 11.50 1.24 35.49
CA GLU A 575 11.84 2.51 34.82
C GLU A 575 11.59 2.43 33.30
N ALA A 576 11.37 1.22 32.78
CA ALA A 576 10.70 0.99 31.50
C ALA A 576 9.17 0.91 31.74
N PHE A 577 8.46 1.97 31.35
CA PHE A 577 6.98 2.05 31.21
C PHE A 577 6.11 2.15 32.48
N VAL A 578 5.44 3.29 32.68
CA VAL A 578 3.97 3.45 32.80
C VAL A 578 3.63 4.94 32.57
N SER A 579 2.66 5.26 31.69
CA SER A 579 1.88 6.51 31.80
C SER A 579 0.63 6.46 30.93
N SER A 580 -0.50 6.87 31.49
CA SER A 580 -1.84 6.86 30.90
C SER A 580 -2.01 7.80 29.70
N TYR A 581 -2.76 7.34 28.71
CA TYR A 581 -3.31 8.17 27.63
C TYR A 581 -4.23 9.26 28.18
N LYS A 582 -4.20 10.45 27.58
CA LYS A 582 -5.31 11.42 27.67
C LYS A 582 -5.99 11.44 26.31
N GLU A 583 -7.32 11.34 26.31
CA GLU A 583 -8.15 11.54 25.11
C GLU A 583 -7.82 12.88 24.43
N GLY A 584 -7.65 12.85 23.09
CA GLY A 584 -7.65 14.05 22.23
C GLY A 584 -6.28 14.60 21.79
N ALA A 585 -5.27 13.77 21.51
CA ALA A 585 -3.92 14.25 21.25
C ALA A 585 -3.63 14.66 19.78
N HIS A 586 -4.26 15.74 19.29
CA HIS A 586 -3.74 16.52 18.15
C HIS A 586 -2.66 17.55 18.59
N THR A 587 -2.08 17.41 19.78
CA THR A 587 -1.31 18.49 20.39
C THR A 587 0.18 18.16 20.55
N MET A 588 0.98 18.96 19.85
CA MET A 588 2.36 19.26 20.23
C MET A 588 2.37 20.22 21.44
N PRO A 589 3.39 20.17 22.30
CA PRO A 589 4.52 19.24 22.28
C PRO A 589 4.22 17.95 23.04
N ILE A 590 4.75 16.84 22.53
CA ILE A 590 4.82 15.57 23.25
C ILE A 590 5.79 15.73 24.42
N PRO A 591 5.49 15.20 25.63
CA PRO A 591 6.43 15.19 26.74
C PRO A 591 7.78 14.58 26.35
N GLY A 592 8.85 15.02 27.00
CA GLY A 592 10.19 14.46 26.77
C GLY A 592 10.24 12.93 26.99
N PRO A 593 11.29 12.26 26.47
CA PRO A 593 11.34 10.80 26.43
C PRO A 593 11.29 10.20 27.85
N THR A 594 10.31 9.34 28.08
CA THR A 594 10.19 8.53 29.30
C THR A 594 10.74 7.14 29.09
N VAL A 595 10.65 6.62 27.86
CA VAL A 595 11.41 5.46 27.40
C VAL A 595 12.81 5.95 27.02
N ILE A 596 13.85 5.32 27.56
CA ILE A 596 15.25 5.72 27.35
C ILE A 596 16.09 4.64 26.64
N CYS A 597 15.53 3.45 26.44
CA CYS A 597 16.05 2.39 25.57
C CYS A 597 14.88 1.58 25.01
N ASP A 598 15.05 1.07 23.79
CA ASP A 598 14.05 0.28 23.06
C ASP A 598 14.79 -0.70 22.15
N ALA A 599 14.14 -1.79 21.80
CA ALA A 599 14.68 -2.72 20.84
C ALA A 599 13.57 -3.40 20.05
N ARG A 600 13.90 -3.78 18.82
CA ARG A 600 12.98 -4.35 17.85
C ARG A 600 13.50 -5.66 17.32
N GLY A 601 12.61 -6.64 17.39
CA GLY A 601 12.78 -7.93 16.75
C GLY A 601 12.52 -7.88 15.26
N PHE A 602 12.52 -9.07 14.67
CA PHE A 602 12.21 -9.32 13.27
C PHE A 602 11.08 -10.33 13.20
N ARG A 603 10.07 -10.10 12.37
CA ARG A 603 8.88 -10.97 12.30
C ARG A 603 8.61 -11.45 10.89
N ASN A 604 7.92 -12.58 10.79
CA ASN A 604 7.46 -13.18 9.52
C ASN A 604 8.57 -13.40 8.49
N GLY A 605 9.76 -13.76 8.96
CA GLY A 605 10.84 -14.22 8.10
C GLY A 605 10.61 -15.64 7.59
N THR A 606 11.33 -16.01 6.54
CA THR A 606 11.46 -17.38 6.06
C THR A 606 12.89 -17.88 6.28
N TYR A 607 13.07 -19.21 6.35
CA TYR A 607 14.40 -19.81 6.41
C TYR A 607 15.33 -19.26 5.32
N GLY A 608 16.48 -18.75 5.76
CA GLY A 608 17.51 -18.17 4.91
C GLY A 608 17.38 -16.66 4.69
N ASP A 609 16.29 -16.02 5.09
CA ASP A 609 16.21 -14.55 5.08
C ASP A 609 17.26 -13.97 6.03
N HIS A 610 17.69 -12.73 5.80
CA HIS A 610 18.52 -12.02 6.75
C HIS A 610 17.64 -11.19 7.69
N ALA A 611 17.55 -11.62 8.95
CA ALA A 611 16.86 -10.88 9.98
C ALA A 611 17.69 -9.65 10.36
N ILE A 612 16.99 -8.54 10.63
CA ILE A 612 17.56 -7.32 11.17
C ILE A 612 16.90 -6.99 12.50
N VAL A 613 17.71 -6.77 13.53
CA VAL A 613 17.25 -6.29 14.83
C VAL A 613 17.91 -4.97 15.18
N HIS A 614 17.15 -4.09 15.79
CA HIS A 614 17.57 -2.73 16.13
C HIS A 614 17.46 -2.48 17.63
N ALA A 615 18.48 -1.87 18.21
CA ALA A 615 18.47 -1.31 19.55
C ALA A 615 18.60 0.21 19.43
N HIS A 616 17.94 0.94 20.31
CA HIS A 616 18.03 2.39 20.38
C HIS A 616 18.16 2.84 21.83
N HIS A 617 18.94 3.89 22.09
CA HIS A 617 19.10 4.40 23.44
C HIS A 617 19.27 5.92 23.53
N ALA A 618 18.96 6.47 24.70
CA ALA A 618 19.18 7.87 25.03
C ALA A 618 20.65 8.19 25.31
N VAL A 619 21.01 9.48 25.32
CA VAL A 619 22.38 9.98 25.52
C VAL A 619 23.03 9.47 26.82
N ASN A 620 22.26 9.31 27.89
CA ASN A 620 22.73 8.87 29.22
C ASN A 620 22.72 7.35 29.41
N VAL A 621 22.45 6.60 28.35
CA VAL A 621 22.45 5.14 28.33
C VAL A 621 23.53 4.69 27.33
N LYS A 622 24.06 3.49 27.54
CA LYS A 622 24.99 2.82 26.64
C LYS A 622 24.42 1.45 26.29
N PHE A 623 24.34 1.12 25.00
CA PHE A 623 24.11 -0.25 24.56
C PHE A 623 25.35 -1.12 24.82
N LEU A 624 25.17 -2.26 25.47
CA LEU A 624 26.23 -3.22 25.81
C LEU A 624 26.39 -4.30 24.73
N GLY A 625 25.33 -4.62 24.01
CA GLY A 625 25.33 -5.63 22.95
C GLY A 625 24.07 -6.49 22.92
N TRP A 626 24.00 -7.33 21.90
CA TRP A 626 23.02 -8.39 21.73
C TRP A 626 23.56 -9.68 22.34
N PHE A 627 22.74 -10.37 23.11
CA PHE A 627 23.11 -11.60 23.80
C PHE A 627 22.06 -12.69 23.56
N GLU A 628 22.43 -13.94 23.83
CA GLU A 628 21.44 -15.02 23.96
C GLU A 628 20.55 -14.76 25.17
N GLN A 629 19.33 -15.29 25.13
CA GLN A 629 18.41 -15.22 26.26
C GLN A 629 19.06 -15.79 27.54
N GLY A 630 18.97 -15.03 28.64
CA GLY A 630 19.48 -15.43 29.96
C GLY A 630 20.98 -15.22 30.19
N ALA A 631 21.72 -14.65 29.23
CA ALA A 631 23.12 -14.29 29.42
C ALA A 631 23.31 -13.09 30.38
N ASP A 632 24.42 -13.07 31.11
CA ASP A 632 24.81 -12.00 32.02
C ASP A 632 25.90 -11.12 31.39
N PRO A 633 25.64 -9.82 31.11
CA PRO A 633 26.58 -8.95 30.42
C PRO A 633 27.87 -8.65 31.20
N ASP A 634 27.93 -8.94 32.51
CA ASP A 634 29.15 -8.79 33.30
C ASP A 634 30.11 -9.99 33.12
N THR A 635 29.62 -11.15 32.66
CA THR A 635 30.42 -12.38 32.52
C THR A 635 30.47 -12.95 31.10
N ASP A 636 29.40 -12.78 30.33
CA ASP A 636 29.26 -13.28 28.97
C ASP A 636 29.68 -12.23 27.94
N LYS A 637 30.06 -12.69 26.74
CA LYS A 637 30.36 -11.82 25.60
C LYS A 637 29.11 -11.61 24.74
N PRO A 638 28.88 -10.41 24.19
CA PRO A 638 27.79 -10.20 23.26
C PRO A 638 28.03 -11.00 21.97
N LEU A 639 26.93 -11.48 21.39
CA LEU A 639 26.87 -12.00 20.02
C LEU A 639 27.27 -10.92 19.01
N TYR A 640 26.85 -9.68 19.29
CA TYR A 640 27.12 -8.53 18.44
C TYR A 640 27.07 -7.23 19.26
N ASP A 641 27.98 -6.29 19.01
CA ASP A 641 28.23 -5.12 19.86
C ASP A 641 27.71 -3.80 19.29
N LYS A 642 27.07 -3.82 18.12
CA LYS A 642 26.41 -2.64 17.54
C LYS A 642 24.90 -2.74 17.61
N GLU A 643 24.25 -1.59 17.61
CA GLU A 643 22.80 -1.44 17.73
C GLU A 643 22.00 -2.13 16.61
N THR A 644 22.56 -2.23 15.41
CA THR A 644 21.91 -2.93 14.28
C THR A 644 22.63 -4.23 14.00
N TYR A 645 21.98 -5.35 14.28
CA TYR A 645 22.52 -6.69 14.05
C TYR A 645 21.75 -7.37 12.92
N VAL A 646 22.49 -7.77 11.88
CA VAL A 646 21.97 -8.51 10.72
C VAL A 646 22.58 -9.89 10.71
N PHE A 647 21.76 -10.92 10.54
CA PHE A 647 22.21 -12.31 10.51
C PHE A 647 21.23 -13.21 9.73
N PRO A 648 21.70 -14.33 9.17
CA PRO A 648 20.84 -15.30 8.50
C PRO A 648 19.90 -15.98 9.50
N LEU A 649 18.62 -16.06 9.13
CA LEU A 649 17.55 -16.62 9.92
C LEU A 649 17.37 -18.10 9.59
N GLN A 650 17.58 -18.98 10.57
CA GLN A 650 17.49 -20.44 10.38
C GLN A 650 16.44 -21.09 11.28
N ALA A 651 16.08 -20.43 12.37
CA ALA A 651 15.05 -20.84 13.31
C ALA A 651 14.55 -19.60 14.07
N ASP A 652 13.47 -19.77 14.83
CA ASP A 652 13.05 -18.78 15.82
C ASP A 652 14.18 -18.52 16.82
N ARG A 653 14.32 -17.28 17.25
CA ARG A 653 15.36 -16.87 18.20
C ARG A 653 14.84 -15.83 19.16
N THR A 654 15.29 -15.90 20.41
CA THR A 654 15.11 -14.81 21.38
C THR A 654 16.47 -14.22 21.69
N LEU A 655 16.61 -12.91 21.48
CA LEU A 655 17.80 -12.15 21.80
C LEU A 655 17.55 -11.26 23.02
N ALA A 656 18.59 -10.93 23.77
CA ALA A 656 18.57 -9.91 24.81
C ALA A 656 19.41 -8.70 24.40
N ALA A 657 18.77 -7.53 24.29
CA ALA A 657 19.41 -6.24 24.14
C ALA A 657 19.73 -5.65 25.51
N TRP A 658 21.02 -5.57 25.85
CA TRP A 658 21.46 -5.09 27.17
C TRP A 658 21.90 -3.63 27.12
N PHE A 659 21.49 -2.87 28.13
CA PHE A 659 21.81 -1.44 28.27
C PHE A 659 22.37 -1.13 29.66
N LYS A 660 23.21 -0.09 29.75
CA LYS A 660 23.79 0.39 31.01
C LYS A 660 23.63 1.89 31.14
N LYS A 661 23.16 2.36 32.28
CA LYS A 661 23.13 3.79 32.60
C LYS A 661 24.56 4.31 32.77
N LYS A 662 24.89 5.42 32.12
CA LYS A 662 26.22 6.04 32.17
C LYS A 662 26.51 6.68 33.52
#